data_AF-A0A1V3MYX3-F1
#
_entry.id   AF-A0A1V3MYX3-F1
#
_cell.length_a   1.000
_cell.length_b   1.000
_cell.length_c   1.000
_cell.angle_alpha   90.00
_cell.angle_beta   90.00
_cell.angle_gamma   90.00
#
_symmetry.space_group_name_H-M   'P 1'
#
loop_
_entity.id
_entity.type
_entity.pdbx_description
1 polymer ?
#
loop_
_entity_poly.entity_id
_entity_poly.type
_entity_poly.pdbx_seq_one_letter_code
_entity_poly.pdbx_strand_id
1 'polypeptide(L)'
;MKLLSFSIGVFFWIISTYSFAQNKHMLDGTWRFSLDEKNRGLKEKWFERDLAQTIQLPGTTDEARYGTKTNGSDFGILTRAYKYYGPAWYQREITVPTNWKGKQIFLNLERVMWQSMLFVDGRQFTPQDALNSPHLYALGTLSPGKHRLTIRINNDMIYNIGDKGHAYTEYTQSIWNGIVGKIELIAKNPIHFFNPQVFTSIAPKAFQLKDTLLNNSGKKISVTLAYSLRERKSGNELFLGKRKFTVLSAKQPIDITENVPDLVQLWDDINPNLYTLTLRLLDDKDRELEVKEMEIGFREISASKSKILVNKRPVFLRGNLDCVHFPLTGYPAMDVEEWERIFRIYKAYGLNHVRFHSWCPPEAAFVAADRIGLYLQPEVIWLDWWMAVDNPGREEMNTKGRPKGLGHNASADSFAQKEIATMLASYGNHASFITMAIGNELGNSDFDVMESWLKPYKAKDSRRLYAVSSARKITALDQFIATHYIDKLGGTRGLRGATTDWDFEKVYSQSNIPVIAHEIGQWPVYPRWDEIKKYTGVLKARNLELFREQARKNKLESQNEAFVQASGALNQLMYKNEIESFLRTPSAAGIQLLSMQDYQGQGEALIGWLDAFYDSKGITTPEKFKMHHDTTVMLLRLPKFVWKTEEPFQAKVQVAHYGKADIQDGVYWKIYDETATVLSAGDFTNQTFQAGSSEIIGSFTSDFSKVKRATKLTVEVGLKDRPNKNRWEIWVYPPVNVHEKEVYVTERFDAKAEQVLNAGGKVLLDASDLGNVKTADVISFYPLYWSLTFFPGQGINTIGLLLRDKHPAFKEFPTDAYSNWQWQAIYKGAKGFYINNFPAVYRPIAQPIDDFHRNNKLASIFELKVGKGKLLVTGFNIQDEKNPVSQQLKASLQKYMVSDDFDPDYQPNLDSLRKMFVFVEPLKSVVPKVFKNSLLYVEAGKKSQATDRNVDWSSVVDLNEANKSATYSVKAEGVWKDEVSSAWQGKQMEVTMHVPQGMIGTFYVFFHDWNNLGRQADIEFEGRPYTLGRHDKDGQWIKLHVMREDSNDGVLKLKVSTLKGPNTMISKIALTEEVD
;
A
#
# COMPACT_ATOMS: atom_id res chain seq x y z
N MET A 1 30.90 -66.72 -35.46
CA MET A 1 31.70 -66.32 -36.63
C MET A 1 31.99 -64.83 -36.50
N LYS A 2 33.28 -64.44 -36.37
CA LYS A 2 33.90 -63.07 -36.32
C LYS A 2 33.47 -62.19 -35.11
N LEU A 3 34.25 -61.92 -34.05
CA LEU A 3 35.68 -61.54 -33.82
C LEU A 3 36.05 -60.14 -34.33
N LEU A 4 36.32 -59.20 -33.41
CA LEU A 4 37.37 -58.14 -33.34
C LEU A 4 36.94 -57.04 -32.34
N SER A 5 37.43 -57.05 -31.09
CA SER A 5 38.65 -56.40 -30.57
C SER A 5 38.49 -54.89 -30.32
N PHE A 6 38.48 -54.45 -29.05
CA PHE A 6 39.09 -53.17 -28.64
C PHE A 6 39.53 -53.22 -27.17
N SER A 7 40.72 -52.67 -26.95
CA SER A 7 41.61 -52.84 -25.80
C SER A 7 41.12 -52.18 -24.50
N ILE A 8 41.32 -52.87 -23.38
CA ILE A 8 41.17 -52.32 -22.02
C ILE A 8 42.50 -51.65 -21.63
N GLY A 9 42.51 -50.32 -21.60
CA GLY A 9 43.55 -49.52 -20.96
C GLY A 9 43.12 -49.17 -19.55
N VAL A 10 43.78 -49.75 -18.55
CA VAL A 10 43.58 -49.43 -17.13
C VAL A 10 44.31 -48.11 -16.82
N PHE A 11 43.57 -47.01 -16.75
CA PHE A 11 44.05 -45.76 -16.17
C PHE A 11 43.83 -45.79 -14.66
N PHE A 12 44.90 -45.96 -13.88
CA PHE A 12 44.89 -45.71 -12.43
C PHE A 12 44.69 -44.21 -12.19
N TRP A 13 43.45 -43.80 -11.88
CA TRP A 13 43.20 -42.51 -11.26
C TRP A 13 43.59 -42.61 -9.78
N ILE A 14 44.73 -42.02 -9.42
CA ILE A 14 45.04 -41.68 -8.03
C ILE A 14 44.10 -40.55 -7.63
N ILE A 15 42.93 -40.91 -7.10
CA ILE A 15 42.05 -39.98 -6.40
C ILE A 15 42.74 -39.73 -5.05
N SER A 16 43.53 -38.66 -4.95
CA SER A 16 43.87 -38.07 -3.66
C SER A 16 42.59 -37.52 -3.04
N THR A 17 41.93 -38.35 -2.24
CA THR A 17 40.87 -37.92 -1.33
C THR A 17 41.50 -37.02 -0.28
N TYR A 18 41.62 -35.72 -0.57
CA TYR A 18 41.75 -34.72 0.48
C TYR A 18 40.44 -34.72 1.25
N SER A 19 40.40 -35.43 2.37
CA SER A 19 39.39 -35.25 3.41
C SER A 19 39.47 -33.79 3.87
N PHE A 20 38.65 -32.91 3.30
CA PHE A 20 38.46 -31.58 3.83
C PHE A 20 38.00 -31.70 5.27
N ALA A 21 38.85 -31.26 6.21
CA ALA A 21 38.47 -31.21 7.61
C ALA A 21 37.25 -30.29 7.76
N GLN A 22 36.12 -30.83 8.18
CA GLN A 22 34.89 -30.06 8.36
C GLN A 22 35.11 -28.97 9.42
N ASN A 23 35.13 -27.70 8.99
CA ASN A 23 35.31 -26.52 9.84
C ASN A 23 33.98 -25.90 10.29
N LYS A 24 32.85 -26.53 9.94
CA LYS A 24 31.49 -26.10 10.29
C LYS A 24 30.67 -27.29 10.77
N HIS A 25 30.02 -27.17 11.93
CA HIS A 25 29.07 -28.17 12.43
C HIS A 25 27.69 -27.56 12.56
N MET A 26 26.72 -28.09 11.79
CA MET A 26 25.32 -27.70 11.88
C MET A 26 24.70 -28.29 13.16
N LEU A 27 23.83 -27.53 13.80
CA LEU A 27 23.13 -27.86 15.04
C LEU A 27 21.60 -27.85 14.86
N ASP A 28 21.13 -28.17 13.66
CA ASP A 28 19.73 -28.47 13.38
C ASP A 28 19.30 -29.81 14.00
N GLY A 29 18.01 -29.97 14.25
CA GLY A 29 17.39 -31.14 14.88
C GLY A 29 16.82 -30.85 16.26
N THR A 30 16.81 -31.87 17.13
CA THR A 30 16.11 -31.82 18.41
C THR A 30 16.95 -31.16 19.50
N TRP A 31 16.36 -30.18 20.18
CA TRP A 31 16.92 -29.50 21.34
C TRP A 31 16.07 -29.77 22.57
N ARG A 32 16.69 -29.86 23.74
CA ARG A 32 15.98 -29.79 25.01
C ARG A 32 15.48 -28.37 25.22
N PHE A 33 14.34 -28.22 25.88
CA PHE A 33 13.56 -26.99 25.85
C PHE A 33 12.80 -26.77 27.16
N SER A 34 12.59 -25.50 27.51
CA SER A 34 11.62 -25.07 28.52
C SER A 34 11.17 -23.63 28.24
N LEU A 35 9.87 -23.35 28.36
CA LEU A 35 9.35 -21.99 28.50
C LEU A 35 9.72 -21.42 29.88
N ASP A 36 10.00 -20.12 29.94
CA ASP A 36 10.32 -19.39 31.17
C ASP A 36 9.33 -18.24 31.40
N GLU A 37 8.04 -18.59 31.47
CA GLU A 37 6.90 -17.67 31.62
C GLU A 37 7.05 -16.68 32.79
N LYS A 38 7.80 -17.06 33.82
CA LYS A 38 8.05 -16.27 35.03
C LYS A 38 9.45 -15.66 35.10
N ASN A 39 10.23 -15.75 34.02
CA ASN A 39 11.60 -15.26 33.89
C ASN A 39 12.51 -15.63 35.09
N ARG A 40 12.43 -16.89 35.54
CA ARG A 40 13.15 -17.42 36.71
C ARG A 40 14.37 -18.26 36.34
N GLY A 41 14.53 -18.63 35.07
CA GLY A 41 15.56 -19.58 34.63
C GLY A 41 16.99 -19.11 34.88
N LEU A 42 17.26 -17.80 34.84
CA LEU A 42 18.58 -17.26 35.18
C LEU A 42 18.87 -17.41 36.68
N LYS A 43 17.89 -17.07 37.53
CA LYS A 43 17.99 -17.18 38.99
C LYS A 43 18.11 -18.63 39.46
N GLU A 44 17.37 -19.53 38.82
CA GLU A 44 17.37 -20.97 39.10
C GLU A 44 18.47 -21.73 38.33
N LYS A 45 19.35 -21.03 37.60
CA LYS A 45 20.49 -21.60 36.86
C LYS A 45 20.10 -22.77 35.93
N TRP A 46 19.09 -22.58 35.09
CA TRP A 46 18.62 -23.65 34.20
C TRP A 46 19.68 -24.13 33.19
N PHE A 47 20.71 -23.33 32.94
CA PHE A 47 21.89 -23.70 32.15
C PHE A 47 22.79 -24.76 32.80
N GLU A 48 22.66 -25.04 34.10
CA GLU A 48 23.41 -26.07 34.83
C GLU A 48 22.66 -27.41 34.92
N ARG A 49 21.41 -27.50 34.46
CA ARG A 49 20.58 -28.71 34.53
C ARG A 49 19.99 -29.11 33.18
N ASP A 50 19.42 -30.31 33.12
CA ASP A 50 18.70 -30.79 31.95
C ASP A 50 17.30 -30.13 31.86
N LEU A 51 16.93 -29.63 30.68
CA LEU A 51 15.58 -29.12 30.42
C LEU A 51 14.62 -30.27 30.09
N ALA A 52 13.36 -30.12 30.48
CA ALA A 52 12.40 -31.23 30.53
C ALA A 52 11.70 -31.53 29.20
N GLN A 53 11.49 -30.51 28.36
CA GLN A 53 10.77 -30.64 27.10
C GLN A 53 11.76 -30.71 25.93
N THR A 54 11.25 -30.89 24.73
CA THR A 54 12.03 -30.83 23.50
C THR A 54 11.36 -29.97 22.44
N ILE A 55 12.15 -29.42 21.53
CA ILE A 55 11.70 -28.66 20.37
C ILE A 55 12.61 -28.96 19.17
N GLN A 56 12.06 -28.92 17.95
CA GLN A 56 12.87 -28.97 16.73
C GLN A 56 13.35 -27.56 16.38
N LEU A 57 14.64 -27.43 16.10
CA LEU A 57 15.22 -26.20 15.56
C LEU A 57 15.99 -26.53 14.27
N PRO A 58 15.98 -25.66 13.25
CA PRO A 58 15.36 -24.33 13.23
C PRO A 58 13.83 -24.40 13.28
N GLY A 59 13.20 -23.44 13.95
CA GLY A 59 11.75 -23.42 14.19
C GLY A 59 11.36 -22.55 15.38
N THR A 60 10.07 -22.51 15.66
CA THR A 60 9.46 -21.61 16.65
C THR A 60 8.61 -22.34 17.69
N THR A 61 8.34 -21.66 18.81
CA THR A 61 7.37 -22.12 19.82
C THR A 61 5.97 -22.29 19.24
N ASP A 62 5.60 -21.47 18.25
CA ASP A 62 4.31 -21.50 17.57
C ASP A 62 4.11 -22.80 16.79
N GLU A 63 5.10 -23.17 15.97
CA GLU A 63 5.10 -24.43 15.21
C GLU A 63 5.07 -25.65 16.14
N ALA A 64 5.81 -25.56 17.25
CA ALA A 64 5.83 -26.58 18.29
C ALA A 64 4.60 -26.56 19.21
N ARG A 65 3.67 -25.59 19.04
CA ARG A 65 2.45 -25.41 19.83
C ARG A 65 2.70 -25.18 21.34
N TYR A 66 3.84 -24.58 21.67
CA TYR A 66 4.15 -24.10 23.01
C TYR A 66 3.69 -22.65 23.18
N GLY A 67 2.96 -22.38 24.27
CA GLY A 67 2.38 -21.07 24.56
C GLY A 67 0.86 -21.14 24.76
N THR A 68 0.23 -19.96 24.80
CA THR A 68 -1.22 -19.86 25.00
C THR A 68 -1.95 -20.05 23.68
N LYS A 69 -2.91 -20.98 23.62
CA LYS A 69 -3.76 -21.18 22.45
C LYS A 69 -4.72 -19.99 22.28
N THR A 70 -4.76 -19.40 21.10
CA THR A 70 -5.64 -18.26 20.79
C THR A 70 -7.04 -18.73 20.38
N ASN A 71 -8.08 -18.11 20.95
CA ASN A 71 -9.48 -18.29 20.55
C ASN A 71 -10.01 -17.01 19.90
N GLY A 72 -10.90 -17.12 18.91
CA GLY A 72 -11.44 -15.96 18.17
C GLY A 72 -10.47 -15.38 17.14
N SER A 73 -10.87 -14.29 16.47
CA SER A 73 -10.01 -13.56 15.52
C SER A 73 -9.28 -12.43 16.22
N ASP A 74 -8.00 -12.26 15.89
CA ASP A 74 -7.32 -10.97 16.09
C ASP A 74 -7.93 -9.94 15.13
N PHE A 75 -8.01 -8.68 15.58
CA PHE A 75 -8.58 -7.59 14.76
C PHE A 75 -7.53 -7.06 13.78
N GLY A 76 -7.90 -6.94 12.51
CA GLY A 76 -7.10 -6.26 11.51
C GLY A 76 -5.86 -7.03 11.03
N ILE A 77 -5.68 -8.29 11.46
CA ILE A 77 -4.52 -9.15 11.20
C ILE A 77 -4.91 -10.63 11.12
N LEU A 78 -4.02 -11.46 10.57
CA LEU A 78 -4.10 -12.90 10.72
C LEU A 78 -3.89 -13.33 12.18
N THR A 79 -4.61 -14.38 12.60
CA THR A 79 -4.57 -14.86 13.97
C THR A 79 -3.49 -15.92 14.18
N ARG A 80 -2.55 -15.70 15.10
CA ARG A 80 -1.62 -16.76 15.54
C ARG A 80 -2.36 -17.83 16.33
N ALA A 81 -2.16 -19.10 15.97
CA ALA A 81 -2.82 -20.22 16.65
C ALA A 81 -2.36 -20.40 18.11
N TYR A 82 -1.08 -20.15 18.38
CA TYR A 82 -0.44 -20.19 19.71
C TYR A 82 0.42 -18.93 19.88
N LYS A 83 0.41 -18.32 21.07
CA LYS A 83 1.19 -17.11 21.36
C LYS A 83 2.07 -17.32 22.58
N TYR A 84 3.34 -16.97 22.44
CA TYR A 84 4.29 -16.93 23.55
C TYR A 84 5.17 -15.67 23.46
N TYR A 85 5.23 -14.93 24.56
CA TYR A 85 6.07 -13.76 24.74
C TYR A 85 6.90 -13.94 26.00
N GLY A 86 8.18 -13.61 25.92
CA GLY A 86 9.12 -13.69 27.01
C GLY A 86 10.22 -14.73 26.77
N PRO A 87 10.99 -15.09 27.81
CA PRO A 87 12.17 -15.91 27.64
C PRO A 87 11.86 -17.39 27.46
N ALA A 88 12.62 -18.07 26.61
CA ALA A 88 12.61 -19.52 26.47
C ALA A 88 14.04 -20.06 26.43
N TRP A 89 14.22 -21.28 26.90
CA TRP A 89 15.54 -21.92 27.03
C TRP A 89 15.66 -23.11 26.08
N TYR A 90 16.81 -23.18 25.41
CA TYR A 90 17.16 -24.20 24.43
C TYR A 90 18.50 -24.80 24.83
N GLN A 91 18.60 -26.13 24.87
CA GLN A 91 19.81 -26.81 25.29
C GLN A 91 20.16 -28.00 24.40
N ARG A 92 21.44 -28.13 24.06
CA ARG A 92 21.97 -29.23 23.25
C ARG A 92 23.38 -29.60 23.70
N GLU A 93 23.71 -30.89 23.63
CA GLU A 93 25.08 -31.36 23.72
C GLU A 93 25.75 -31.18 22.36
N ILE A 94 26.90 -30.50 22.33
CA ILE A 94 27.74 -30.36 21.15
C ILE A 94 29.03 -31.14 21.34
N THR A 95 29.64 -31.62 20.26
CA THR A 95 30.95 -32.27 20.29
C THR A 95 31.96 -31.43 19.51
N VAL A 96 33.02 -30.99 20.20
CA VAL A 96 34.17 -30.33 19.58
C VAL A 96 35.16 -31.42 19.15
N PRO A 97 35.41 -31.60 17.84
CA PRO A 97 36.29 -32.66 17.37
C PRO A 97 37.77 -32.36 17.67
N THR A 98 38.61 -33.41 17.72
CA THR A 98 40.02 -33.29 18.07
C THR A 98 40.82 -32.36 17.15
N ASN A 99 40.46 -32.31 15.86
CA ASN A 99 41.09 -31.44 14.87
C ASN A 99 40.70 -29.94 15.02
N TRP A 100 39.79 -29.59 15.94
CA TRP A 100 39.49 -28.20 16.30
C TRP A 100 40.33 -27.68 17.47
N LYS A 101 41.20 -28.52 18.05
CA LYS A 101 42.10 -28.10 19.13
C LYS A 101 42.92 -26.86 18.72
N GLY A 102 42.82 -25.80 19.52
CA GLY A 102 43.53 -24.54 19.29
C GLY A 102 42.92 -23.61 18.24
N LYS A 103 41.81 -23.99 17.59
CA LYS A 103 41.04 -23.13 16.69
C LYS A 103 40.14 -22.17 17.46
N GLN A 104 39.83 -21.03 16.84
CA GLN A 104 38.82 -20.09 17.33
C GLN A 104 37.44 -20.57 16.90
N ILE A 105 36.57 -20.86 17.86
CA ILE A 105 35.22 -21.37 17.63
C ILE A 105 34.22 -20.22 17.76
N PHE A 106 33.27 -20.18 16.84
CA PHE A 106 32.15 -19.25 16.85
C PHE A 106 30.83 -20.01 16.81
N LEU A 107 29.79 -19.46 17.42
CA LEU A 107 28.40 -19.89 17.21
C LEU A 107 27.69 -18.82 16.39
N ASN A 108 27.13 -19.23 15.25
CA ASN A 108 26.29 -18.41 14.39
C ASN A 108 24.84 -18.83 14.54
N LEU A 109 23.96 -17.89 14.88
CA LEU A 109 22.50 -18.05 14.86
C LEU A 109 21.96 -17.11 13.79
N GLU A 110 21.48 -17.67 12.67
CA GLU A 110 21.16 -16.89 11.48
C GLU A 110 20.03 -15.87 11.71
N ARG A 111 18.98 -16.24 12.46
CA ARG A 111 17.89 -15.33 12.81
C ARG A 111 17.28 -15.69 14.16
N VAL A 112 17.25 -14.72 15.05
CA VAL A 112 16.64 -14.80 16.38
C VAL A 112 15.82 -13.52 16.60
N MET A 113 14.71 -13.63 17.33
CA MET A 113 13.94 -12.49 17.81
C MET A 113 13.90 -12.52 19.35
N TRP A 114 14.41 -11.54 20.10
CA TRP A 114 15.28 -10.41 19.77
C TRP A 114 16.66 -10.65 20.39
N GLN A 115 16.71 -10.95 21.69
CA GLN A 115 17.97 -11.14 22.41
C GLN A 115 18.24 -12.63 22.61
N SER A 116 19.49 -13.06 22.39
CA SER A 116 19.98 -14.34 22.88
C SER A 116 21.03 -14.15 24.00
N MET A 117 21.03 -15.05 24.97
CA MET A 117 22.09 -15.21 25.96
C MET A 117 22.64 -16.63 25.87
N LEU A 118 23.96 -16.76 25.83
CA LEU A 118 24.64 -18.02 25.59
C LEU A 118 25.42 -18.50 26.81
N PHE A 119 25.34 -19.80 27.07
CA PHE A 119 26.12 -20.52 28.07
C PHE A 119 26.78 -21.75 27.45
N VAL A 120 28.07 -21.95 27.71
CA VAL A 120 28.82 -23.18 27.38
C VAL A 120 29.40 -23.74 28.67
N ASP A 121 28.97 -24.94 29.08
CA ASP A 121 29.35 -25.57 30.36
C ASP A 121 29.18 -24.64 31.57
N GLY A 122 28.08 -23.89 31.59
CA GLY A 122 27.76 -22.91 32.64
C GLY A 122 28.49 -21.57 32.52
N ARG A 123 29.50 -21.43 31.64
CA ARG A 123 30.12 -20.13 31.36
C ARG A 123 29.22 -19.27 30.48
N GLN A 124 28.82 -18.12 31.00
CA GLN A 124 28.05 -17.12 30.26
C GLN A 124 28.92 -16.31 29.29
N PHE A 125 28.38 -16.04 28.11
CA PHE A 125 28.95 -15.11 27.12
C PHE A 125 28.11 -13.82 27.04
N THR A 126 28.71 -12.75 26.50
CA THR A 126 28.02 -11.47 26.29
C THR A 126 26.77 -11.66 25.45
N PRO A 127 25.57 -11.24 25.90
CA PRO A 127 24.34 -11.34 25.13
C PRO A 127 24.46 -10.68 23.74
N GLN A 128 23.70 -11.21 22.79
CA GLN A 128 23.55 -10.62 21.47
C GLN A 128 22.11 -10.21 21.27
N ASP A 129 21.92 -9.12 20.54
CA ASP A 129 20.62 -8.61 20.13
C ASP A 129 20.71 -8.11 18.68
N ALA A 130 19.71 -8.51 17.91
CA ALA A 130 19.45 -8.08 16.55
C ALA A 130 18.03 -8.49 16.17
N LEU A 131 17.46 -7.85 15.15
CA LEU A 131 16.21 -8.24 14.51
C LEU A 131 16.40 -8.59 13.04
N ASN A 132 17.36 -7.97 12.36
CA ASN A 132 17.58 -8.16 10.92
C ASN A 132 18.87 -8.90 10.56
N SER A 133 19.77 -9.10 11.53
CA SER A 133 21.11 -9.66 11.31
C SER A 133 21.38 -10.89 12.19
N PRO A 134 22.32 -11.77 11.81
CA PRO A 134 22.68 -12.94 12.60
C PRO A 134 23.31 -12.58 13.96
N HIS A 135 23.12 -13.45 14.95
CA HIS A 135 23.88 -13.38 16.21
C HIS A 135 25.15 -14.21 16.10
N LEU A 136 26.31 -13.57 16.28
CA LEU A 136 27.61 -14.22 16.25
C LEU A 136 28.30 -14.16 17.62
N TYR A 137 28.54 -15.33 18.22
CA TYR A 137 29.30 -15.45 19.46
C TYR A 137 30.71 -15.95 19.18
N ALA A 138 31.72 -15.22 19.64
CA ALA A 138 33.09 -15.71 19.70
C ALA A 138 33.29 -16.54 20.98
N LEU A 139 33.43 -17.85 20.85
CA LEU A 139 33.58 -18.78 21.99
C LEU A 139 35.04 -18.90 22.44
N GLY A 140 35.99 -18.43 21.61
CA GLY A 140 37.41 -18.63 21.81
C GLY A 140 37.80 -20.07 21.48
N THR A 141 38.71 -20.65 22.26
CA THR A 141 39.08 -22.08 22.13
C THR A 141 38.27 -22.93 23.09
N LEU A 142 37.75 -24.07 22.63
CA LEU A 142 37.18 -25.12 23.48
C LEU A 142 38.06 -26.38 23.42
N SER A 143 38.05 -27.17 24.49
CA SER A 143 38.70 -28.47 24.51
C SER A 143 37.99 -29.43 23.54
N PRO A 144 38.67 -30.40 22.92
CA PRO A 144 37.98 -31.50 22.26
C PRO A 144 37.12 -32.30 23.24
N GLY A 145 35.93 -32.73 22.80
CA GLY A 145 34.99 -33.51 23.61
C GLY A 145 33.57 -32.93 23.61
N LYS A 146 32.76 -33.42 24.54
CA LYS A 146 31.36 -33.02 24.71
C LYS A 146 31.26 -31.74 25.53
N HIS A 147 30.39 -30.82 25.12
CA HIS A 147 30.09 -29.58 25.81
C HIS A 147 28.57 -29.37 25.86
N ARG A 148 28.09 -28.75 26.92
CA ARG A 148 26.68 -28.34 27.06
C ARG A 148 26.52 -26.93 26.54
N LEU A 149 25.76 -26.79 25.46
CA LEU A 149 25.35 -25.52 24.89
C LEU A 149 23.94 -25.18 25.39
N THR A 150 23.76 -24.05 26.08
CA THR A 150 22.44 -23.56 26.49
C THR A 150 22.23 -22.12 26.01
N ILE A 151 21.10 -21.85 25.40
CA ILE A 151 20.71 -20.55 24.85
C ILE A 151 19.39 -20.13 25.50
N ARG A 152 19.33 -18.91 26.04
CA ARG A 152 18.08 -18.25 26.44
C ARG A 152 17.73 -17.22 25.38
N ILE A 153 16.53 -17.29 24.82
CA ILE A 153 16.02 -16.33 23.83
C ILE A 153 14.89 -15.53 24.44
N ASN A 154 14.96 -14.21 24.37
CA ASN A 154 13.89 -13.32 24.80
C ASN A 154 13.35 -12.50 23.61
N ASN A 155 12.09 -12.70 23.28
CA ASN A 155 11.36 -11.98 22.23
C ASN A 155 10.52 -10.81 22.77
N ASP A 156 10.67 -10.44 24.05
CA ASP A 156 10.14 -9.17 24.56
C ASP A 156 10.69 -7.97 23.77
N MET A 157 9.99 -6.84 23.86
CA MET A 157 10.46 -5.57 23.30
C MET A 157 11.64 -5.04 24.15
N ILE A 158 12.86 -5.46 23.80
CA ILE A 158 14.10 -5.15 24.53
C ILE A 158 14.44 -3.66 24.44
N TYR A 159 14.24 -3.06 23.26
CA TYR A 159 14.40 -1.64 23.03
C TYR A 159 13.04 -1.07 22.58
N ASN A 160 12.70 0.12 23.06
CA ASN A 160 11.41 0.74 22.74
C ASN A 160 11.41 1.30 21.31
N ILE A 161 11.09 0.43 20.35
CA ILE A 161 10.95 0.71 18.92
C ILE A 161 9.50 0.60 18.43
N GLY A 162 8.56 0.35 19.33
CA GLY A 162 7.17 0.03 18.98
C GLY A 162 6.99 -1.40 18.46
N ASP A 163 5.75 -1.74 18.11
CA ASP A 163 5.32 -3.07 17.68
C ASP A 163 4.57 -3.06 16.32
N LYS A 164 4.67 -1.95 15.58
CA LYS A 164 4.04 -1.77 14.26
C LYS A 164 5.02 -1.97 13.08
N GLY A 165 6.33 -1.76 13.30
CA GLY A 165 7.38 -1.93 12.29
C GLY A 165 7.59 -3.39 11.91
N HIS A 166 7.82 -3.67 10.62
CA HIS A 166 7.89 -5.06 10.15
C HIS A 166 9.11 -5.82 10.66
N ALA A 167 10.12 -5.19 11.25
CA ALA A 167 11.18 -5.90 11.98
C ALA A 167 10.70 -6.58 13.28
N TYR A 168 9.62 -6.08 13.90
CA TYR A 168 9.07 -6.60 15.16
C TYR A 168 7.56 -6.29 15.26
N THR A 169 6.70 -7.22 14.83
CA THR A 169 5.25 -6.94 14.76
C THR A 169 4.36 -8.18 14.67
N GLU A 170 3.16 -8.10 15.24
CA GLU A 170 2.10 -9.11 15.06
C GLU A 170 1.41 -9.01 13.69
N TYR A 171 1.57 -7.91 12.95
CA TYR A 171 0.79 -7.64 11.75
C TYR A 171 1.10 -8.54 10.55
N THR A 172 2.33 -9.03 10.42
CA THR A 172 2.76 -9.89 9.30
C THR A 172 3.66 -11.02 9.76
N GLN A 173 4.89 -10.72 10.18
CA GLN A 173 5.88 -11.72 10.57
C GLN A 173 5.72 -12.28 11.98
N SER A 174 4.62 -12.00 12.68
CA SER A 174 4.42 -12.34 14.09
C SER A 174 5.55 -11.92 15.06
N ILE A 175 5.33 -12.10 16.36
CA ILE A 175 6.40 -11.99 17.37
C ILE A 175 6.69 -13.39 17.91
N TRP A 176 7.45 -14.17 17.14
CA TRP A 176 7.80 -15.55 17.44
C TRP A 176 8.95 -15.65 18.47
N ASN A 177 9.08 -16.81 19.12
CA ASN A 177 10.27 -17.18 19.90
C ASN A 177 10.86 -18.47 19.32
N GLY A 178 12.18 -18.50 19.13
CA GLY A 178 12.86 -19.61 18.45
C GLY A 178 14.16 -19.16 17.80
N ILE A 179 14.74 -20.05 17.01
CA ILE A 179 15.85 -19.75 16.12
C ILE A 179 15.41 -20.21 14.74
N VAL A 180 15.28 -19.28 13.80
CA VAL A 180 14.87 -19.59 12.42
C VAL A 180 16.12 -19.46 11.53
N GLY A 181 16.32 -20.44 10.64
CA GLY A 181 17.55 -20.54 9.83
C GLY A 181 18.72 -21.24 10.52
N LYS A 182 19.92 -21.12 9.94
CA LYS A 182 21.11 -21.89 10.30
C LYS A 182 21.51 -21.68 11.77
N ILE A 183 21.89 -22.79 12.39
CA ILE A 183 22.52 -22.84 13.71
C ILE A 183 23.82 -23.59 13.51
N GLU A 184 24.97 -22.92 13.55
CA GLU A 184 26.23 -23.55 13.21
C GLU A 184 27.39 -23.14 14.14
N LEU A 185 28.22 -24.12 14.48
CA LEU A 185 29.54 -23.89 15.04
C LEU A 185 30.54 -23.73 13.89
N ILE A 186 31.38 -22.71 13.96
CA ILE A 186 32.39 -22.41 12.95
C ILE A 186 33.75 -22.40 13.63
N ALA A 187 34.69 -23.23 13.14
CA ALA A 187 36.06 -23.24 13.61
C ALA A 187 37.00 -22.59 12.61
N LYS A 188 37.64 -21.50 13.04
CA LYS A 188 38.65 -20.77 12.29
C LYS A 188 40.05 -21.04 12.84
N ASN A 189 41.03 -21.11 11.95
CA ASN A 189 42.43 -21.23 12.37
C ASN A 189 42.89 -19.95 13.11
N PRO A 190 43.99 -19.99 13.89
CA PRO A 190 44.48 -18.83 14.63
C PRO A 190 44.75 -17.60 13.76
N ILE A 191 45.14 -17.81 12.50
CA ILE A 191 45.18 -16.76 11.49
C ILE A 191 43.95 -16.91 10.60
N HIS A 192 43.14 -15.86 10.52
CA HIS A 192 41.91 -15.88 9.74
C HIS A 192 41.45 -14.48 9.31
N PHE A 193 40.56 -14.44 8.32
CA PHE A 193 39.82 -13.28 7.86
C PHE A 193 38.83 -12.81 8.94
N PHE A 194 38.75 -11.50 9.15
CA PHE A 194 37.76 -10.92 10.05
C PHE A 194 36.41 -10.81 9.33
N ASN A 195 36.31 -9.95 8.32
CA ASN A 195 35.14 -9.75 7.49
C ASN A 195 35.48 -9.14 6.12
N PRO A 196 35.91 -9.95 5.13
CA PRO A 196 36.27 -9.49 3.78
C PRO A 196 35.17 -8.67 3.11
N GLN A 197 35.48 -7.42 2.74
CA GLN A 197 34.59 -6.53 1.98
C GLN A 197 35.16 -6.33 0.57
N VAL A 198 34.32 -6.52 -0.45
CA VAL A 198 34.71 -6.43 -1.86
C VAL A 198 33.99 -5.27 -2.53
N PHE A 199 34.76 -4.36 -3.12
CA PHE A 199 34.28 -3.24 -3.93
C PHE A 199 34.65 -3.50 -5.40
N THR A 200 33.77 -3.16 -6.34
CA THR A 200 34.03 -3.37 -7.77
C THR A 200 34.07 -2.04 -8.52
N SER A 201 34.92 -1.95 -9.53
CA SER A 201 34.95 -0.85 -10.50
C SER A 201 34.70 -1.39 -11.91
N ILE A 202 34.21 -0.51 -12.80
CA ILE A 202 33.86 -0.89 -14.18
C ILE A 202 34.81 -0.31 -15.24
N ALA A 203 35.68 0.64 -14.87
CA ALA A 203 36.64 1.28 -15.78
C ALA A 203 37.90 1.77 -15.02
N PRO A 204 39.02 1.02 -15.02
CA PRO A 204 39.12 -0.37 -15.50
C PRO A 204 38.29 -1.33 -14.62
N LYS A 205 37.99 -2.52 -15.13
CA LYS A 205 37.32 -3.55 -14.35
C LYS A 205 38.29 -4.06 -13.27
N ALA A 206 37.93 -3.89 -12.01
CA ALA A 206 38.76 -4.30 -10.88
C ALA A 206 37.91 -4.68 -9.67
N PHE A 207 38.49 -5.45 -8.77
CA PHE A 207 37.96 -5.60 -7.42
C PHE A 207 38.97 -5.06 -6.40
N GLN A 208 38.46 -4.38 -5.37
CA GLN A 208 39.21 -3.98 -4.19
C GLN A 208 38.73 -4.79 -2.99
N LEU A 209 39.63 -5.56 -2.38
CA LEU A 209 39.38 -6.32 -1.16
C LEU A 209 39.91 -5.54 0.05
N LYS A 210 39.02 -5.24 1.00
CA LYS A 210 39.34 -4.66 2.30
C LYS A 210 39.00 -5.64 3.42
N ASP A 211 39.95 -5.91 4.30
CA ASP A 211 39.73 -6.74 5.50
C ASP A 211 40.76 -6.42 6.60
N THR A 212 40.61 -7.03 7.76
CA THR A 212 41.65 -7.16 8.77
C THR A 212 41.92 -8.64 9.03
N LEU A 213 43.14 -9.10 8.74
CA LEU A 213 43.57 -10.43 9.13
C LEU A 213 43.78 -10.46 10.65
N LEU A 214 43.17 -11.42 11.33
CA LEU A 214 43.36 -11.66 12.75
C LEU A 214 44.44 -12.71 12.96
N ASN A 215 45.24 -12.53 14.02
CA ASN A 215 46.30 -13.45 14.40
C ASN A 215 46.31 -13.69 15.91
N ASN A 216 45.68 -14.80 16.29
CA ASN A 216 45.61 -15.30 17.66
C ASN A 216 46.72 -16.32 17.99
N SER A 217 47.73 -16.49 17.13
CA SER A 217 48.85 -17.41 17.39
C SER A 217 49.87 -16.89 18.40
N GLY A 218 49.83 -15.58 18.70
CA GLY A 218 50.82 -14.91 19.55
C GLY A 218 52.18 -14.67 18.89
N LYS A 219 52.37 -15.04 17.61
CA LYS A 219 53.64 -14.88 16.88
C LYS A 219 53.43 -14.10 15.59
N LYS A 220 54.46 -13.36 15.16
CA LYS A 220 54.52 -12.79 13.81
C LYS A 220 54.63 -13.92 12.79
N ILE A 221 53.75 -13.95 11.79
CA ILE A 221 53.70 -15.02 10.79
C ILE A 221 53.57 -14.40 9.39
N SER A 222 54.34 -14.93 8.42
CA SER A 222 54.19 -14.62 7.00
C SER A 222 53.10 -15.50 6.40
N VAL A 223 52.20 -14.88 5.63
CA VAL A 223 51.11 -15.57 4.94
C VAL A 223 51.02 -15.09 3.50
N THR A 224 50.58 -15.96 2.60
CA THR A 224 50.23 -15.61 1.23
C THR A 224 48.72 -15.62 1.09
N LEU A 225 48.13 -14.49 0.73
CA LEU A 225 46.75 -14.42 0.25
C LEU A 225 46.73 -14.78 -1.23
N ALA A 226 46.16 -15.93 -1.57
CA ALA A 226 45.83 -16.30 -2.94
C ALA A 226 44.35 -16.03 -3.22
N TYR A 227 44.02 -15.52 -4.40
CA TYR A 227 42.63 -15.30 -4.81
C TYR A 227 42.39 -15.82 -6.22
N SER A 228 41.21 -16.39 -6.44
CA SER A 228 40.74 -16.89 -7.73
C SER A 228 39.34 -16.37 -8.02
N LEU A 229 39.13 -15.88 -9.24
CA LEU A 229 37.81 -15.46 -9.74
C LEU A 229 37.31 -16.48 -10.75
N ARG A 230 36.16 -17.09 -10.49
CA ARG A 230 35.50 -18.05 -11.40
C ARG A 230 34.12 -17.55 -11.80
N GLU A 231 33.75 -17.69 -13.06
CA GLU A 231 32.37 -17.43 -13.48
C GLU A 231 31.43 -18.45 -12.84
N ARG A 232 30.36 -17.98 -12.17
CA ARG A 232 29.47 -18.83 -11.37
C ARG A 232 28.81 -19.95 -12.19
N LYS A 233 28.39 -19.64 -13.42
CA LYS A 233 27.60 -20.57 -14.26
C LYS A 233 28.46 -21.65 -14.91
N SER A 234 29.60 -21.27 -15.49
CA SER A 234 30.48 -22.20 -16.22
C SER A 234 31.54 -22.85 -15.33
N GLY A 235 31.88 -22.23 -14.20
CA GLY A 235 33.02 -22.61 -13.36
C GLY A 235 34.38 -22.19 -13.93
N ASN A 236 34.40 -21.52 -15.09
CA ASN A 236 35.64 -21.09 -15.75
C ASN A 236 36.44 -20.14 -14.86
N GLU A 237 37.72 -20.44 -14.67
CA GLU A 237 38.65 -19.57 -13.97
C GLU A 237 39.13 -18.44 -14.87
N LEU A 238 38.89 -17.21 -14.43
CA LEU A 238 39.10 -16.01 -15.23
C LEU A 238 40.29 -15.20 -14.74
N PHE A 239 40.63 -15.32 -13.46
CA PHE A 239 41.69 -14.54 -12.85
C PHE A 239 42.27 -15.25 -11.63
N LEU A 240 43.59 -15.18 -11.49
CA LEU A 240 44.35 -15.69 -10.36
C LEU A 240 45.35 -14.63 -9.91
N GLY A 241 45.57 -14.53 -8.61
CA GLY A 241 46.70 -13.78 -8.09
C GLY A 241 47.06 -14.14 -6.66
N LYS A 242 48.20 -13.60 -6.23
CA LYS A 242 48.77 -13.81 -4.91
C LYS A 242 49.37 -12.51 -4.38
N ARG A 243 49.27 -12.30 -3.07
CA ARG A 243 49.94 -11.23 -2.32
C ARG A 243 50.49 -11.78 -1.01
N LYS A 244 51.73 -11.45 -0.68
CA LYS A 244 52.35 -11.84 0.59
C LYS A 244 52.12 -10.75 1.64
N PHE A 245 51.78 -11.18 2.84
CA PHE A 245 51.59 -10.32 4.00
C PHE A 245 52.38 -10.85 5.17
N THR A 246 52.88 -9.93 5.99
CA THR A 246 53.39 -10.26 7.32
C THR A 246 52.34 -9.87 8.33
N VAL A 247 51.75 -10.85 9.01
CA VAL A 247 50.70 -10.62 10.01
C VAL A 247 51.35 -10.44 11.38
N LEU A 248 51.24 -9.22 11.92
CA LEU A 248 51.69 -8.90 13.27
C LEU A 248 50.90 -9.69 14.33
N SER A 249 51.38 -9.72 15.58
CA SER A 249 50.59 -10.25 16.69
C SER A 249 49.30 -9.42 16.82
N ALA A 250 48.15 -10.08 16.85
CA ALA A 250 46.79 -9.51 16.91
C ALA A 250 46.11 -9.21 15.56
N LYS A 251 46.50 -8.15 14.83
CA LYS A 251 45.73 -7.68 13.65
C LYS A 251 46.63 -7.13 12.54
N GLN A 252 46.23 -7.33 11.28
CA GLN A 252 46.85 -6.75 10.09
C GLN A 252 45.77 -6.31 9.09
N PRO A 253 45.53 -5.00 8.91
CA PRO A 253 44.68 -4.50 7.84
C PRO A 253 45.24 -4.87 6.46
N ILE A 254 44.35 -5.20 5.54
CA ILE A 254 44.65 -5.41 4.13
C ILE A 254 43.69 -4.57 3.28
N ASP A 255 44.25 -3.94 2.25
CA ASP A 255 43.52 -3.20 1.22
C ASP A 255 44.27 -3.47 -0.10
N ILE A 256 43.71 -4.36 -0.92
CA ILE A 256 44.30 -4.74 -2.22
C ILE A 256 43.34 -4.40 -3.34
N THR A 257 43.87 -3.93 -4.46
CA THR A 257 43.11 -3.73 -5.69
C THR A 257 43.75 -4.55 -6.80
N GLU A 258 42.94 -5.30 -7.53
CA GLU A 258 43.36 -6.11 -8.65
C GLU A 258 42.51 -5.80 -9.88
N ASN A 259 43.18 -5.48 -10.99
CA ASN A 259 42.53 -5.38 -12.29
C ASN A 259 42.19 -6.79 -12.78
N VAL A 260 40.97 -6.95 -13.30
CA VAL A 260 40.51 -8.22 -13.87
C VAL A 260 40.39 -8.12 -15.39
N PRO A 261 40.45 -9.25 -16.12
CA PRO A 261 40.39 -9.22 -17.59
C PRO A 261 39.06 -8.67 -18.12
N ASP A 262 39.12 -8.08 -19.32
CA ASP A 262 37.95 -7.45 -19.96
C ASP A 262 36.79 -8.41 -20.25
N LEU A 263 37.04 -9.72 -20.32
CA LEU A 263 36.03 -10.75 -20.49
C LEU A 263 35.00 -10.79 -19.34
N VAL A 264 35.35 -10.25 -18.15
CA VAL A 264 34.43 -10.12 -17.01
C VAL A 264 33.26 -9.22 -17.41
N GLN A 265 32.06 -9.79 -17.47
CA GLN A 265 30.81 -9.08 -17.73
C GLN A 265 30.26 -8.42 -16.46
N LEU A 266 29.62 -7.25 -16.64
CA LEU A 266 28.99 -6.49 -15.56
C LEU A 266 27.67 -7.12 -15.11
N TRP A 267 27.30 -6.86 -13.86
CA TRP A 267 26.04 -7.26 -13.25
C TRP A 267 25.03 -6.10 -13.32
N ASP A 268 23.79 -6.39 -13.73
CA ASP A 268 22.61 -5.52 -13.59
C ASP A 268 21.30 -6.33 -13.55
N ASP A 269 20.14 -5.68 -13.52
CA ASP A 269 18.82 -6.32 -13.46
C ASP A 269 18.48 -7.18 -14.67
N ILE A 270 19.14 -6.98 -15.81
CA ILE A 270 18.86 -7.72 -17.05
C ILE A 270 19.99 -8.74 -17.33
N ASN A 271 21.20 -8.47 -16.88
CA ASN A 271 22.39 -9.31 -16.98
C ASN A 271 22.93 -9.62 -15.57
N PRO A 272 22.36 -10.57 -14.82
CA PRO A 272 22.85 -10.92 -13.48
C PRO A 272 24.12 -11.79 -13.55
N ASN A 273 25.20 -11.25 -14.10
CA ASN A 273 26.49 -11.96 -14.23
C ASN A 273 27.20 -12.01 -12.88
N LEU A 274 27.47 -13.21 -12.38
CA LEU A 274 28.04 -13.44 -11.06
C LEU A 274 29.31 -14.29 -11.13
N TYR A 275 30.19 -14.07 -10.17
CA TYR A 275 31.47 -14.73 -10.05
C TYR A 275 31.69 -15.20 -8.63
N THR A 276 32.34 -16.35 -8.47
CA THR A 276 32.85 -16.82 -7.20
C THR A 276 34.26 -16.28 -7.01
N LEU A 277 34.45 -15.40 -6.04
CA LEU A 277 35.75 -14.98 -5.54
C LEU A 277 36.14 -15.88 -4.36
N THR A 278 37.14 -16.74 -4.58
CA THR A 278 37.71 -17.57 -3.51
C THR A 278 38.99 -16.92 -3.00
N LEU A 279 39.04 -16.61 -1.71
CA LEU A 279 40.20 -16.10 -0.99
C LEU A 279 40.81 -17.21 -0.14
N ARG A 280 42.13 -17.45 -0.25
CA ARG A 280 42.86 -18.47 0.50
C ARG A 280 44.03 -17.84 1.24
N LEU A 281 44.12 -18.05 2.55
CA LEU A 281 45.33 -17.74 3.31
C LEU A 281 46.21 -19.00 3.34
N LEU A 282 47.44 -18.87 2.89
CA LEU A 282 48.44 -19.93 2.86
C LEU A 282 49.59 -19.57 3.80
N ASP A 283 50.18 -20.55 4.47
CA ASP A 283 51.43 -20.36 5.20
C ASP A 283 52.66 -20.36 4.28
N ASP A 284 53.86 -20.20 4.86
CA ASP A 284 55.12 -20.20 4.11
C ASP A 284 55.47 -21.56 3.44
N LYS A 285 54.70 -22.62 3.73
CA LYS A 285 54.81 -23.95 3.09
C LYS A 285 53.65 -24.22 2.12
N ASP A 286 52.94 -23.18 1.69
CA ASP A 286 51.75 -23.23 0.83
C ASP A 286 50.60 -24.08 1.41
N ARG A 287 50.57 -24.31 2.73
CA ARG A 287 49.46 -25.02 3.37
C ARG A 287 48.31 -24.07 3.65
N GLU A 288 47.10 -24.52 3.37
CA GLU A 288 45.88 -23.73 3.55
C GLU A 288 45.55 -23.51 5.03
N LEU A 289 45.53 -22.24 5.43
CA LEU A 289 45.14 -21.77 6.76
C LEU A 289 43.66 -21.41 6.79
N GLU A 290 43.11 -20.80 5.75
CA GLU A 290 41.68 -20.51 5.69
C GLU A 290 41.24 -20.29 4.25
N VAL A 291 39.97 -20.60 3.98
CA VAL A 291 39.28 -20.27 2.73
C VAL A 291 38.03 -19.48 3.03
N LYS A 292 37.80 -18.42 2.25
CA LYS A 292 36.54 -17.71 2.19
C LYS A 292 36.09 -17.63 0.75
N GLU A 293 34.87 -18.09 0.48
CA GLU A 293 34.23 -17.94 -0.82
C GLU A 293 33.11 -16.91 -0.71
N MET A 294 32.99 -16.07 -1.74
CA MET A 294 31.95 -15.05 -1.86
C MET A 294 31.47 -15.00 -3.31
N GLU A 295 30.17 -14.80 -3.49
CA GLU A 295 29.58 -14.50 -4.80
C GLU A 295 29.56 -12.98 -4.99
N ILE A 296 30.11 -12.49 -6.11
CA ILE A 296 30.19 -11.07 -6.42
C ILE A 296 29.69 -10.78 -7.84
N GLY A 297 29.11 -9.59 -8.03
CA GLY A 297 28.77 -9.05 -9.34
C GLY A 297 29.48 -7.71 -9.54
N PHE A 298 30.14 -7.54 -10.69
CA PHE A 298 30.85 -6.31 -11.03
C PHE A 298 29.85 -5.25 -11.47
N ARG A 299 29.65 -4.21 -10.65
CA ARG A 299 28.81 -3.07 -11.00
C ARG A 299 29.31 -1.77 -10.36
N GLU A 300 28.75 -0.67 -10.83
CA GLU A 300 28.87 0.65 -10.20
C GLU A 300 27.48 1.26 -10.04
N ILE A 301 27.20 1.83 -8.87
CA ILE A 301 25.95 2.53 -8.56
C ILE A 301 26.23 4.00 -8.35
N SER A 302 25.48 4.86 -9.03
CA SER A 302 25.55 6.31 -8.86
C SER A 302 24.18 6.95 -9.11
N ALA A 303 24.11 8.28 -9.03
CA ALA A 303 22.89 9.04 -9.28
C ALA A 303 23.21 10.34 -10.04
N SER A 304 22.28 10.75 -10.90
CA SER A 304 22.21 12.12 -11.44
C SER A 304 21.24 12.96 -10.62
N LYS A 305 20.88 14.16 -11.10
CA LYS A 305 19.86 15.01 -10.47
C LYS A 305 18.48 14.36 -10.38
N SER A 306 18.15 13.41 -11.27
CA SER A 306 16.81 12.83 -11.36
C SER A 306 16.79 11.31 -11.62
N LYS A 307 17.95 10.69 -11.89
CA LYS A 307 18.03 9.26 -12.26
C LYS A 307 18.99 8.49 -11.37
N ILE A 308 18.61 7.27 -11.01
CA ILE A 308 19.54 6.27 -10.49
C ILE A 308 20.28 5.66 -11.68
N LEU A 309 21.59 5.51 -11.54
CA LEU A 309 22.47 4.98 -12.57
C LEU A 309 23.08 3.65 -12.12
N VAL A 310 22.96 2.62 -12.95
CA VAL A 310 23.64 1.34 -12.77
C VAL A 310 24.56 1.14 -13.96
N ASN A 311 25.86 1.02 -13.71
CA ASN A 311 26.88 0.96 -14.75
C ASN A 311 26.82 2.17 -15.71
N LYS A 312 26.63 3.37 -15.13
CA LYS A 312 26.43 4.66 -15.85
C LYS A 312 25.15 4.76 -16.69
N ARG A 313 24.30 3.73 -16.69
CA ARG A 313 23.02 3.69 -17.43
C ARG A 313 21.85 4.10 -16.53
N PRO A 314 20.97 5.02 -16.95
CA PRO A 314 19.75 5.33 -16.21
C PRO A 314 18.83 4.11 -16.08
N VAL A 315 18.35 3.86 -14.87
CA VAL A 315 17.37 2.82 -14.57
C VAL A 315 16.14 3.45 -13.93
N PHE A 316 14.97 3.04 -14.39
CA PHE A 316 13.71 3.31 -13.70
C PHE A 316 13.43 2.15 -12.74
N LEU A 317 13.39 2.44 -11.43
CA LEU A 317 13.10 1.41 -10.43
C LEU A 317 11.61 1.05 -10.47
N ARG A 318 11.32 -0.19 -10.83
CA ARG A 318 9.98 -0.79 -10.88
C ARG A 318 9.84 -1.71 -9.68
N GLY A 319 9.38 -1.14 -8.57
CA GLY A 319 9.49 -1.72 -7.23
C GLY A 319 8.22 -2.35 -6.69
N ASN A 320 8.34 -3.51 -6.02
CA ASN A 320 7.35 -3.97 -5.05
C ASN A 320 7.80 -3.59 -3.63
N LEU A 321 6.83 -3.45 -2.73
CA LEU A 321 7.08 -3.38 -1.31
C LEU A 321 6.84 -4.75 -0.66
N ASP A 322 7.77 -5.15 0.22
CA ASP A 322 7.74 -6.41 0.94
C ASP A 322 7.60 -6.17 2.45
N CYS A 323 6.51 -6.71 3.02
CA CYS A 323 6.19 -6.63 4.45
C CYS A 323 6.30 -7.99 5.18
N VAL A 324 7.12 -8.93 4.71
CA VAL A 324 7.28 -10.26 5.31
C VAL A 324 6.00 -11.12 5.20
N HIS A 325 5.51 -11.36 3.98
CA HIS A 325 4.28 -12.13 3.73
C HIS A 325 4.53 -13.65 3.77
N PHE A 326 4.57 -14.24 4.97
CA PHE A 326 4.80 -15.68 5.17
C PHE A 326 3.71 -16.31 6.05
N PRO A 327 2.47 -16.48 5.55
CA PRO A 327 1.33 -16.91 6.36
C PRO A 327 1.45 -18.32 6.97
N LEU A 328 2.27 -19.20 6.39
CA LEU A 328 2.44 -20.56 6.90
C LEU A 328 3.34 -20.62 8.14
N THR A 329 4.47 -19.94 8.09
CA THR A 329 5.49 -19.96 9.16
C THR A 329 5.31 -18.81 10.13
N GLY A 330 4.70 -17.71 9.69
CA GLY A 330 4.64 -16.47 10.44
C GLY A 330 6.03 -15.90 10.68
N TYR A 331 7.00 -16.09 9.78
CA TYR A 331 8.36 -15.52 9.78
C TYR A 331 9.00 -15.71 8.38
N PRO A 332 10.02 -14.92 7.97
CA PRO A 332 10.57 -14.99 6.62
C PRO A 332 11.25 -16.33 6.30
N ALA A 333 11.12 -16.80 5.06
CA ALA A 333 11.86 -17.98 4.60
C ALA A 333 13.37 -17.75 4.67
N MET A 334 14.10 -18.77 5.12
CA MET A 334 15.57 -18.76 5.21
C MET A 334 16.23 -19.49 4.01
N ASP A 335 15.42 -19.92 3.04
CA ASP A 335 15.82 -20.69 1.87
C ASP A 335 15.87 -19.82 0.63
N VAL A 336 16.94 -19.97 -0.16
CA VAL A 336 17.17 -19.18 -1.39
C VAL A 336 16.09 -19.47 -2.42
N GLU A 337 15.64 -20.72 -2.49
CA GLU A 337 14.68 -21.22 -3.47
C GLU A 337 13.32 -20.54 -3.36
N GLU A 338 12.86 -20.28 -2.13
CA GLU A 338 11.59 -19.59 -1.90
C GLU A 338 11.67 -18.11 -2.32
N TRP A 339 12.78 -17.44 -2.03
CA TRP A 339 13.01 -16.08 -2.52
C TRP A 339 13.20 -16.04 -4.04
N GLU A 340 13.86 -17.02 -4.66
CA GLU A 340 13.94 -17.13 -6.12
C GLU A 340 12.54 -17.31 -6.73
N ARG A 341 11.65 -18.10 -6.10
CA ARG A 341 10.25 -18.26 -6.53
C ARG A 341 9.53 -16.91 -6.53
N ILE A 342 9.55 -16.20 -5.40
CA ILE A 342 8.92 -14.87 -5.24
C ILE A 342 9.49 -13.87 -6.25
N PHE A 343 10.81 -13.81 -6.39
CA PHE A 343 11.47 -12.86 -7.28
C PHE A 343 11.29 -13.17 -8.76
N ARG A 344 11.13 -14.45 -9.14
CA ARG A 344 10.73 -14.81 -10.51
C ARG A 344 9.32 -14.31 -10.82
N ILE A 345 8.40 -14.33 -9.85
CA ILE A 345 7.07 -13.72 -10.01
C ILE A 345 7.22 -12.21 -10.23
N TYR A 346 8.04 -11.52 -9.44
CA TYR A 346 8.30 -10.08 -9.64
C TYR A 346 8.85 -9.79 -11.04
N LYS A 347 9.87 -10.54 -11.51
CA LYS A 347 10.41 -10.40 -12.87
C LYS A 347 9.35 -10.69 -13.94
N ALA A 348 8.48 -11.66 -13.70
CA ALA A 348 7.39 -11.98 -14.62
C ALA A 348 6.46 -10.78 -14.80
N TYR A 349 6.21 -9.97 -13.76
CA TYR A 349 5.42 -8.73 -13.86
C TYR A 349 6.24 -7.48 -14.25
N GLY A 350 7.49 -7.65 -14.68
CA GLY A 350 8.35 -6.57 -15.19
C GLY A 350 9.07 -5.75 -14.10
N LEU A 351 8.99 -6.17 -12.83
CA LEU A 351 9.69 -5.51 -11.73
C LEU A 351 11.20 -5.73 -11.83
N ASN A 352 11.95 -4.76 -11.30
CA ASN A 352 13.39 -4.88 -11.11
C ASN A 352 13.87 -4.42 -9.73
N HIS A 353 12.96 -4.02 -8.84
CA HIS A 353 13.28 -3.46 -7.52
C HIS A 353 12.40 -4.08 -6.42
N VAL A 354 12.94 -4.20 -5.21
CA VAL A 354 12.20 -4.62 -4.02
C VAL A 354 12.61 -3.73 -2.85
N ARG A 355 11.64 -3.10 -2.21
CA ARG A 355 11.83 -2.40 -0.95
C ARG A 355 11.34 -3.27 0.20
N PHE A 356 12.24 -3.59 1.13
CA PHE A 356 11.88 -4.27 2.36
C PHE A 356 11.47 -3.21 3.38
N HIS A 357 10.16 -3.06 3.55
CA HIS A 357 9.59 -1.96 4.31
C HIS A 357 9.89 -2.11 5.79
N SER A 358 10.73 -1.25 6.37
CA SER A 358 11.09 -1.25 7.79
C SER A 358 11.77 -2.50 8.34
N TRP A 359 12.40 -3.31 7.46
CA TRP A 359 13.14 -4.51 7.85
C TRP A 359 14.22 -4.87 6.81
N CYS A 360 15.13 -5.76 7.20
CA CYS A 360 16.13 -6.32 6.30
C CYS A 360 16.00 -7.85 6.21
N PRO A 361 15.99 -8.40 4.98
CA PRO A 361 15.71 -9.81 4.73
C PRO A 361 16.91 -10.70 5.10
N PRO A 362 16.72 -12.02 5.20
CA PRO A 362 17.84 -12.95 5.37
C PRO A 362 18.75 -12.97 4.14
N GLU A 363 19.99 -13.47 4.32
CA GLU A 363 20.99 -13.63 3.24
C GLU A 363 20.41 -14.36 2.02
N ALA A 364 19.50 -15.31 2.25
CA ALA A 364 18.80 -16.05 1.21
C ALA A 364 18.11 -15.15 0.17
N ALA A 365 17.50 -14.05 0.60
CA ALA A 365 16.88 -13.09 -0.30
C ALA A 365 17.92 -12.33 -1.11
N PHE A 366 19.03 -11.91 -0.50
CA PHE A 366 20.11 -11.24 -1.24
C PHE A 366 20.73 -12.16 -2.29
N VAL A 367 21.00 -13.42 -1.95
CA VAL A 367 21.48 -14.44 -2.90
C VAL A 367 20.50 -14.64 -4.05
N ALA A 368 19.20 -14.75 -3.76
CA ALA A 368 18.18 -14.87 -4.79
C ALA A 368 18.12 -13.63 -5.69
N ALA A 369 18.15 -12.42 -5.12
CA ALA A 369 18.12 -11.17 -5.88
C ALA A 369 19.36 -11.00 -6.77
N ASP A 370 20.54 -11.38 -6.27
CA ASP A 370 21.79 -11.38 -7.04
C ASP A 370 21.66 -12.28 -8.27
N ARG A 371 21.16 -13.51 -8.09
CA ARG A 371 21.01 -14.51 -9.15
C ARG A 371 19.93 -14.17 -10.18
N ILE A 372 18.83 -13.57 -9.73
CA ILE A 372 17.67 -13.22 -10.57
C ILE A 372 17.87 -11.87 -11.28
N GLY A 373 18.64 -10.95 -10.71
CA GLY A 373 18.77 -9.58 -11.20
C GLY A 373 17.62 -8.69 -10.71
N LEU A 374 17.61 -8.44 -9.39
CA LEU A 374 16.76 -7.46 -8.73
C LEU A 374 17.59 -6.51 -7.86
N TYR A 375 17.13 -5.28 -7.75
CA TYR A 375 17.67 -4.25 -6.88
C TYR A 375 16.94 -4.24 -5.54
N LEU A 376 17.67 -4.14 -4.42
CA LEU A 376 17.12 -4.17 -3.08
C LEU A 376 17.30 -2.84 -2.36
N GLN A 377 16.25 -2.45 -1.64
CA GLN A 377 16.27 -1.42 -0.59
C GLN A 377 15.83 -2.03 0.76
N PRO A 378 16.78 -2.59 1.54
CA PRO A 378 16.58 -2.92 2.94
C PRO A 378 16.47 -1.67 3.84
N GLU A 379 15.70 -1.79 4.92
CA GLU A 379 15.52 -0.79 5.96
C GLU A 379 15.71 -1.43 7.35
N VAL A 380 15.78 -0.63 8.41
CA VAL A 380 15.99 -1.15 9.78
C VAL A 380 14.70 -1.11 10.61
N ILE A 381 13.90 -0.06 10.46
CA ILE A 381 12.81 0.25 11.38
C ILE A 381 11.71 1.11 10.74
N TRP A 382 10.57 1.24 11.43
CA TRP A 382 9.54 2.23 11.15
C TRP A 382 9.14 2.90 12.45
N LEU A 383 9.13 4.23 12.44
CA LEU A 383 8.68 5.07 13.54
C LEU A 383 7.99 6.28 12.93
N ASP A 384 6.89 6.74 13.51
CA ASP A 384 6.18 7.92 13.00
C ASP A 384 5.49 8.69 14.13
N TRP A 385 5.04 9.92 13.88
CA TRP A 385 4.46 10.81 14.91
C TRP A 385 3.28 10.20 15.66
N TRP A 386 2.39 9.48 14.96
CA TRP A 386 1.19 8.90 15.55
C TRP A 386 1.49 7.69 16.45
N MET A 387 2.68 7.09 16.32
CA MET A 387 3.12 5.98 17.17
C MET A 387 3.56 6.44 18.56
N ALA A 388 3.88 7.73 18.73
CA ALA A 388 4.34 8.29 19.99
C ALA A 388 3.19 8.72 20.92
N VAL A 389 1.94 8.65 20.46
CA VAL A 389 0.75 9.19 21.16
C VAL A 389 -0.36 8.16 21.26
N ASP A 390 -1.32 8.43 22.15
CA ASP A 390 -2.59 7.71 22.14
C ASP A 390 -3.47 8.19 20.99
N ASN A 391 -4.25 7.27 20.44
CA ASN A 391 -5.20 7.52 19.37
C ASN A 391 -6.62 7.25 19.91
N PRO A 392 -7.26 8.23 20.57
CA PRO A 392 -8.59 8.04 21.17
C PRO A 392 -9.62 7.60 20.14
N GLY A 393 -10.37 6.52 20.44
CA GLY A 393 -11.36 5.95 19.53
C GLY A 393 -10.77 5.13 18.37
N ARG A 394 -9.46 4.91 18.39
CA ARG A 394 -8.65 4.11 17.43
C ARG A 394 -7.61 3.31 18.21
N GLU A 395 -8.03 2.60 19.27
CA GLU A 395 -7.11 1.93 20.19
C GLU A 395 -6.21 0.90 19.49
N GLU A 396 -6.66 0.32 18.38
CA GLU A 396 -5.88 -0.58 17.52
C GLU A 396 -4.64 0.07 16.91
N MET A 397 -4.63 1.40 16.75
CA MET A 397 -3.47 2.16 16.27
C MET A 397 -2.47 2.49 17.38
N ASN A 398 -2.82 2.29 18.65
CA ASN A 398 -1.86 2.53 19.72
C ASN A 398 -0.65 1.60 19.56
N THR A 399 0.53 2.20 19.66
CA THR A 399 1.80 1.51 19.52
C THR A 399 2.37 1.19 20.90
N LYS A 400 2.76 -0.07 21.12
CA LYS A 400 3.32 -0.50 22.41
C LYS A 400 4.58 0.31 22.74
N GLY A 401 4.66 0.79 23.97
CA GLY A 401 5.81 1.56 24.45
C GLY A 401 5.87 3.02 24.01
N ARG A 402 5.07 3.46 23.03
CA ARG A 402 5.05 4.85 22.51
C ARG A 402 6.46 5.37 22.20
N PRO A 403 7.14 4.79 21.19
CA PRO A 403 8.50 5.16 20.88
C PRO A 403 8.58 6.65 20.49
N LYS A 404 9.54 7.37 21.08
CA LYS A 404 9.68 8.83 20.91
C LYS A 404 10.37 9.25 19.61
N GLY A 405 10.77 8.30 18.77
CA GLY A 405 11.60 8.56 17.58
C GLY A 405 13.10 8.41 17.85
N LEU A 406 13.87 8.26 16.77
CA LEU A 406 15.33 8.20 16.80
C LEU A 406 15.93 9.58 17.08
N GLY A 407 17.07 9.61 17.77
CA GLY A 407 17.70 10.84 18.28
C GLY A 407 17.09 11.36 19.59
N HIS A 408 16.04 10.70 20.10
CA HIS A 408 15.37 11.05 21.35
C HIS A 408 15.40 9.90 22.38
N ASN A 409 16.00 8.76 22.03
CA ASN A 409 16.11 7.59 22.90
C ASN A 409 17.44 6.87 22.66
N ALA A 410 18.44 7.14 23.51
CA ALA A 410 19.78 6.59 23.39
C ALA A 410 19.86 5.06 23.27
N SER A 411 18.92 4.32 23.90
CA SER A 411 18.88 2.86 23.80
C SER A 411 18.42 2.39 22.42
N ALA A 412 17.35 2.97 21.89
CA ALA A 412 16.85 2.68 20.55
C ALA A 412 17.85 3.16 19.47
N ASP A 413 18.49 4.30 19.70
CA ASP A 413 19.53 4.85 18.82
C ASP A 413 20.73 3.91 18.73
N SER A 414 21.22 3.43 19.87
CA SER A 414 22.32 2.46 19.91
C SER A 414 21.96 1.15 19.21
N PHE A 415 20.71 0.68 19.37
CA PHE A 415 20.22 -0.51 18.66
C PHE A 415 20.19 -0.29 17.15
N ALA A 416 19.58 0.82 16.68
CA ALA A 416 19.50 1.14 15.25
C ALA A 416 20.89 1.30 14.61
N GLN A 417 21.83 1.96 15.28
CA GLN A 417 23.21 2.09 14.80
C GLN A 417 23.91 0.73 14.66
N LYS A 418 23.71 -0.17 15.65
CA LYS A 418 24.26 -1.53 15.62
C LYS A 418 23.65 -2.37 14.50
N GLU A 419 22.34 -2.26 14.28
CA GLU A 419 21.64 -2.90 13.15
C GLU A 419 22.18 -2.42 11.81
N ILE A 420 22.33 -1.10 11.61
CA ILE A 420 22.94 -0.54 10.38
C ILE A 420 24.34 -1.13 10.17
N ALA A 421 25.19 -1.09 11.20
CA ALA A 421 26.56 -1.58 11.10
C ALA A 421 26.61 -3.07 10.73
N THR A 422 25.78 -3.88 11.38
CA THR A 422 25.76 -5.34 11.20
C THR A 422 25.15 -5.74 9.86
N MET A 423 24.09 -5.06 9.42
CA MET A 423 23.48 -5.24 8.10
C MET A 423 24.49 -4.97 6.99
N LEU A 424 25.22 -3.84 7.06
CA LEU A 424 26.23 -3.49 6.07
C LEU A 424 27.42 -4.46 6.08
N ALA A 425 27.84 -4.90 7.27
CA ALA A 425 28.93 -5.86 7.41
C ALA A 425 28.57 -7.25 6.86
N SER A 426 27.34 -7.70 7.07
CA SER A 426 26.88 -9.06 6.73
C SER A 426 26.49 -9.18 5.26
N TYR A 427 25.76 -8.19 4.73
CA TYR A 427 25.14 -8.29 3.40
C TYR A 427 25.75 -7.33 2.37
N GLY A 428 26.72 -6.51 2.75
CA GLY A 428 27.24 -5.43 1.92
C GLY A 428 27.90 -5.86 0.60
N ASN A 429 28.34 -7.12 0.48
CA ASN A 429 28.97 -7.65 -0.73
C ASN A 429 27.98 -8.01 -1.84
N HIS A 430 26.68 -8.08 -1.56
CA HIS A 430 25.67 -8.58 -2.50
C HIS A 430 25.45 -7.70 -3.73
N ALA A 431 25.35 -8.37 -4.89
CA ALA A 431 24.86 -7.95 -6.22
C ALA A 431 23.78 -6.86 -6.25
N SER A 432 22.83 -7.08 -5.37
CA SER A 432 21.50 -6.50 -5.41
C SER A 432 21.32 -5.35 -4.43
N PHE A 433 22.19 -5.24 -3.42
CA PHE A 433 22.07 -4.23 -2.37
C PHE A 433 22.57 -2.85 -2.84
N ILE A 434 21.74 -2.12 -3.59
CA ILE A 434 22.13 -0.88 -4.28
C ILE A 434 21.63 0.41 -3.60
N THR A 435 20.65 0.33 -2.70
CA THR A 435 20.05 1.49 -2.01
C THR A 435 19.72 1.11 -0.57
N MET A 436 19.77 2.06 0.37
CA MET A 436 19.26 1.86 1.73
C MET A 436 18.68 3.13 2.35
N ALA A 437 17.77 2.95 3.30
CA ALA A 437 17.36 3.98 4.25
C ALA A 437 17.49 3.44 5.68
N ILE A 438 17.57 4.32 6.69
CA ILE A 438 17.48 3.87 8.10
C ILE A 438 16.11 3.24 8.34
N GLY A 439 15.05 3.87 7.86
CA GLY A 439 13.70 3.39 8.10
C GLY A 439 12.63 4.07 7.26
N ASN A 440 11.40 3.64 7.50
CA ASN A 440 10.20 4.24 6.93
C ASN A 440 9.70 5.41 7.78
N GLU A 441 9.24 6.47 7.12
CA GLU A 441 8.37 7.53 7.66
C GLU A 441 8.75 8.09 9.03
N LEU A 442 10.05 8.28 9.31
CA LEU A 442 10.67 8.62 10.61
C LEU A 442 10.25 10.01 11.20
N GLY A 443 8.97 10.33 11.20
CA GLY A 443 8.41 11.66 11.36
C GLY A 443 8.48 12.24 12.76
N ASN A 444 8.69 11.41 13.79
CA ASN A 444 8.98 11.82 15.16
C ASN A 444 10.48 11.79 15.51
N SER A 445 11.37 11.58 14.54
CA SER A 445 12.80 11.43 14.77
C SER A 445 13.58 12.71 14.46
N ASP A 446 14.78 12.83 15.04
CA ASP A 446 15.73 13.90 14.74
C ASP A 446 16.58 13.55 13.51
N PHE A 447 16.28 14.20 12.39
CA PHE A 447 16.95 13.95 11.12
C PHE A 447 18.43 14.35 11.10
N ASP A 448 18.83 15.35 11.89
CA ASP A 448 20.22 15.82 11.90
C ASP A 448 21.11 14.83 12.67
N VAL A 449 20.58 14.26 13.76
CA VAL A 449 21.23 13.16 14.49
C VAL A 449 21.34 11.92 13.61
N MET A 450 20.25 11.51 12.95
CA MET A 450 20.25 10.35 12.05
C MET A 450 21.20 10.52 10.86
N GLU A 451 21.29 11.73 10.29
CA GLU A 451 22.24 12.06 9.23
C GLU A 451 23.68 11.80 9.67
N SER A 452 24.03 12.17 10.91
CA SER A 452 25.37 11.96 11.47
C SER A 452 25.78 10.48 11.50
N TRP A 453 24.82 9.55 11.64
CA TRP A 453 25.08 8.12 11.68
C TRP A 453 25.42 7.54 10.30
N LEU A 454 24.77 8.02 9.24
CA LEU A 454 25.00 7.53 7.88
C LEU A 454 26.22 8.15 7.19
N LYS A 455 26.60 9.37 7.58
CA LYS A 455 27.73 10.11 7.00
C LYS A 455 29.03 9.29 6.89
N PRO A 456 29.50 8.56 7.93
CA PRO A 456 30.72 7.75 7.82
C PRO A 456 30.58 6.56 6.85
N TYR A 457 29.38 5.99 6.69
CA TYR A 457 29.14 4.89 5.76
C TYR A 457 29.16 5.37 4.31
N LYS A 458 28.42 6.45 4.00
CA LYS A 458 28.43 7.07 2.66
C LYS A 458 29.84 7.44 2.20
N ALA A 459 30.69 7.93 3.11
CA ALA A 459 32.06 8.33 2.78
C ALA A 459 33.02 7.14 2.52
N LYS A 460 32.74 5.95 3.07
CA LYS A 460 33.65 4.80 3.02
C LYS A 460 33.17 3.65 2.14
N ASP A 461 31.88 3.63 1.81
CA ASP A 461 31.24 2.53 1.12
C ASP A 461 30.40 3.02 -0.07
N SER A 462 31.02 2.98 -1.25
CA SER A 462 30.44 3.41 -2.53
C SER A 462 29.58 2.34 -3.23
N ARG A 463 29.33 1.18 -2.60
CA ARG A 463 28.60 0.09 -3.24
C ARG A 463 27.11 0.38 -3.43
N ARG A 464 26.57 1.40 -2.73
CA ARG A 464 25.15 1.74 -2.71
C ARG A 464 24.89 3.22 -2.47
N LEU A 465 23.66 3.66 -2.75
CA LEU A 465 23.15 4.99 -2.41
C LEU A 465 22.47 4.98 -1.03
N TYR A 466 22.57 6.10 -0.32
CA TYR A 466 22.02 6.27 1.03
C TYR A 466 20.92 7.33 1.07
N ALA A 467 19.88 7.07 1.86
CA ALA A 467 18.90 8.04 2.31
C ALA A 467 18.73 7.93 3.84
N VAL A 468 18.41 9.02 4.52
CA VAL A 468 18.12 9.01 5.96
C VAL A 468 16.79 8.29 6.22
N SER A 469 15.75 8.61 5.46
CA SER A 469 14.41 8.01 5.58
C SER A 469 13.81 7.73 4.21
N SER A 470 12.97 6.71 4.14
CA SER A 470 11.89 6.71 3.15
C SER A 470 10.79 7.65 3.63
N ALA A 471 10.33 8.53 2.75
CA ALA A 471 9.40 9.62 2.99
C ALA A 471 9.87 10.66 4.03
N ARG A 472 9.02 11.67 4.27
CA ARG A 472 9.22 12.79 5.20
C ARG A 472 10.22 13.84 4.68
N LYS A 473 11.41 13.98 5.27
CA LYS A 473 12.34 15.08 5.04
C LYS A 473 13.50 14.64 4.13
N ILE A 474 13.76 15.41 3.07
CA ILE A 474 15.00 15.32 2.29
C ILE A 474 16.11 16.04 3.08
N THR A 475 17.22 15.35 3.30
CA THR A 475 18.43 15.85 3.98
C THR A 475 19.55 16.12 2.98
N ALA A 476 20.63 16.79 3.44
CA ALA A 476 21.80 17.04 2.59
C ALA A 476 22.61 15.77 2.29
N LEU A 477 22.45 14.72 3.10
CA LEU A 477 23.11 13.44 2.91
C LEU A 477 22.43 12.58 1.82
N ASP A 478 21.14 12.75 1.60
CA ASP A 478 20.36 11.88 0.72
C ASP A 478 20.88 11.91 -0.72
N GLN A 479 21.01 10.71 -1.31
CA GLN A 479 21.38 10.53 -2.72
C GLN A 479 20.19 10.10 -3.59
N PHE A 480 19.05 9.81 -2.95
CA PHE A 480 17.75 9.51 -3.56
C PHE A 480 16.68 9.70 -2.48
N ILE A 481 15.41 9.75 -2.86
CA ILE A 481 14.30 9.63 -1.91
C ILE A 481 13.10 8.91 -2.52
N ALA A 482 12.49 8.01 -1.75
CA ALA A 482 11.13 7.56 -2.01
C ALA A 482 10.18 8.40 -1.16
N THR A 483 9.27 9.18 -1.75
CA THR A 483 8.36 10.04 -0.98
C THR A 483 6.98 10.19 -1.63
N HIS A 484 5.98 10.56 -0.83
CA HIS A 484 4.63 10.96 -1.25
C HIS A 484 4.48 12.48 -1.41
N TYR A 485 5.45 13.27 -0.92
CA TYR A 485 5.41 14.72 -0.94
C TYR A 485 6.83 15.30 -0.91
N ILE A 486 7.06 16.39 -1.63
CA ILE A 486 8.27 17.20 -1.50
C ILE A 486 7.86 18.57 -0.97
N ASP A 487 8.52 18.98 0.12
CA ASP A 487 8.25 20.27 0.76
C ASP A 487 8.28 21.42 -0.25
N LYS A 488 7.27 22.30 -0.18
CA LYS A 488 7.02 23.43 -1.09
C LYS A 488 6.75 23.10 -2.56
N LEU A 489 6.95 21.87 -3.02
CA LEU A 489 6.74 21.49 -4.42
C LEU A 489 5.40 20.78 -4.67
N GLY A 490 4.97 19.93 -3.74
CA GLY A 490 3.67 19.25 -3.81
C GLY A 490 3.76 17.72 -3.73
N GLY A 491 2.61 17.08 -3.99
CA GLY A 491 2.47 15.63 -3.98
C GLY A 491 3.22 14.95 -5.13
N THR A 492 3.75 13.76 -4.86
CA THR A 492 4.55 12.97 -5.80
C THR A 492 3.86 11.69 -6.25
N ARG A 493 2.55 11.53 -5.96
CA ARG A 493 1.71 10.39 -6.37
C ARG A 493 0.23 10.76 -6.40
N GLY A 494 -0.62 9.87 -6.90
CA GLY A 494 -2.08 10.05 -7.00
C GLY A 494 -2.61 9.96 -8.44
N LEU A 495 -3.94 10.03 -8.57
CA LEU A 495 -4.66 9.88 -9.83
C LEU A 495 -5.31 11.20 -10.28
N ARG A 496 -5.48 11.36 -11.61
CA ARG A 496 -6.23 12.48 -12.20
C ARG A 496 -7.27 12.01 -13.22
N GLY A 497 -8.49 11.70 -12.74
CA GLY A 497 -9.69 11.61 -13.58
C GLY A 497 -9.61 10.67 -14.79
N ALA A 498 -10.62 10.78 -15.66
CA ALA A 498 -10.71 10.10 -16.95
C ALA A 498 -9.86 10.83 -18.01
N THR A 499 -8.54 10.89 -17.79
CA THR A 499 -7.55 11.41 -18.75
C THR A 499 -6.19 10.76 -18.49
N THR A 500 -5.37 10.67 -19.54
CA THR A 500 -3.95 10.29 -19.43
C THR A 500 -3.01 11.42 -19.85
N ASP A 501 -3.52 12.58 -20.27
CA ASP A 501 -2.68 13.74 -20.64
C ASP A 501 -2.23 14.54 -19.42
N TRP A 502 -1.49 13.87 -18.55
CA TRP A 502 -0.91 14.44 -17.33
C TRP A 502 0.26 13.57 -16.84
N ASP A 503 1.12 14.19 -16.02
CA ASP A 503 2.32 13.61 -15.42
C ASP A 503 2.70 14.41 -14.15
N PHE A 504 3.81 14.06 -13.51
CA PHE A 504 4.34 14.72 -12.31
C PHE A 504 5.56 15.61 -12.60
N GLU A 505 5.86 15.93 -13.87
CA GLU A 505 7.13 16.55 -14.24
C GLU A 505 7.33 17.90 -13.57
N LYS A 506 6.25 18.68 -13.39
CA LYS A 506 6.27 19.95 -12.65
C LYS A 506 6.88 19.82 -11.25
N VAL A 507 6.67 18.70 -10.56
CA VAL A 507 7.20 18.46 -9.22
C VAL A 507 8.59 17.80 -9.30
N TYR A 508 8.71 16.73 -10.09
CA TYR A 508 9.91 15.88 -10.12
C TYR A 508 11.14 16.59 -10.72
N SER A 509 10.96 17.42 -11.75
CA SER A 509 12.05 18.17 -12.40
C SER A 509 12.79 19.16 -11.49
N GLN A 510 12.16 19.55 -10.37
CA GLN A 510 12.72 20.52 -9.43
C GLN A 510 13.59 19.85 -8.35
N SER A 511 13.60 18.51 -8.28
CA SER A 511 14.50 17.79 -7.37
C SER A 511 15.94 17.80 -7.88
N ASN A 512 16.90 17.82 -6.95
CA ASN A 512 18.33 17.65 -7.25
C ASN A 512 18.85 16.24 -6.96
N ILE A 513 17.96 15.34 -6.53
CA ILE A 513 18.22 13.92 -6.34
C ILE A 513 17.10 13.09 -6.98
N PRO A 514 17.35 11.83 -7.38
CA PRO A 514 16.34 10.95 -7.93
C PRO A 514 15.17 10.76 -6.95
N VAL A 515 13.94 10.94 -7.45
CA VAL A 515 12.71 10.78 -6.69
C VAL A 515 11.97 9.53 -7.16
N ILE A 516 11.57 8.70 -6.21
CA ILE A 516 10.78 7.49 -6.40
C ILE A 516 9.40 7.71 -5.78
N ALA A 517 8.33 7.35 -6.49
CA ALA A 517 6.98 7.43 -5.94
C ALA A 517 6.81 6.40 -4.82
N HIS A 518 6.44 6.86 -3.63
CA HIS A 518 6.28 6.02 -2.44
C HIS A 518 4.89 5.37 -2.37
N GLU A 519 4.87 4.04 -2.33
CA GLU A 519 3.73 3.20 -1.96
C GLU A 519 2.46 3.41 -2.80
N ILE A 520 2.61 3.47 -4.11
CA ILE A 520 1.48 3.68 -5.03
C ILE A 520 0.59 2.43 -5.11
N GLY A 521 -0.67 2.60 -5.52
CA GLY A 521 -1.61 1.50 -5.66
C GLY A 521 -2.06 0.91 -4.31
N GLN A 522 -3.16 1.45 -3.78
CA GLN A 522 -3.73 1.05 -2.48
C GLN A 522 -5.24 0.84 -2.60
N TRP A 523 -5.62 0.10 -3.65
CA TRP A 523 -6.99 -0.05 -4.13
C TRP A 523 -7.50 -1.47 -3.85
N PRO A 524 -8.44 -1.66 -2.92
CA PRO A 524 -8.82 -2.99 -2.49
C PRO A 524 -9.49 -3.82 -3.58
N VAL A 525 -9.25 -5.12 -3.50
CA VAL A 525 -9.84 -6.20 -4.26
C VAL A 525 -10.62 -7.07 -3.28
N TYR A 526 -11.80 -7.53 -3.69
CA TYR A 526 -12.60 -8.41 -2.85
C TYR A 526 -11.84 -9.70 -2.50
N PRO A 527 -11.88 -10.20 -1.25
CA PRO A 527 -11.20 -11.44 -0.85
C PRO A 527 -11.71 -12.67 -1.60
N ARG A 528 -10.87 -13.69 -1.80
CA ARG A 528 -11.28 -15.00 -2.34
C ARG A 528 -11.50 -15.99 -1.20
N TRP A 529 -12.72 -16.51 -1.03
CA TRP A 529 -13.05 -17.42 0.08
C TRP A 529 -12.26 -18.72 0.05
N ASP A 530 -11.92 -19.19 -1.14
CA ASP A 530 -11.11 -20.38 -1.35
C ASP A 530 -9.66 -20.22 -0.89
N GLU A 531 -9.20 -19.00 -0.61
CA GLU A 531 -7.88 -18.75 -0.02
C GLU A 531 -7.79 -19.24 1.44
N ILE A 532 -8.91 -19.21 2.18
CA ILE A 532 -8.95 -19.57 3.62
C ILE A 532 -8.34 -20.96 3.86
N LYS A 533 -8.55 -21.93 2.96
CA LYS A 533 -8.04 -23.30 3.09
C LYS A 533 -6.51 -23.41 3.01
N LYS A 534 -5.83 -22.35 2.53
CA LYS A 534 -4.37 -22.32 2.38
C LYS A 534 -3.64 -22.02 3.70
N TYR A 535 -4.32 -21.43 4.68
CA TYR A 535 -3.77 -21.04 6.00
C TYR A 535 -3.61 -22.24 6.96
N THR A 536 -2.84 -23.23 6.51
CA THR A 536 -2.63 -24.50 7.23
C THR A 536 -1.60 -24.39 8.35
N GLY A 537 -0.71 -23.40 8.29
CA GLY A 537 0.41 -23.19 9.23
C GLY A 537 0.07 -22.46 10.54
N VAL A 538 0.97 -21.62 11.03
CA VAL A 538 0.84 -20.97 12.35
C VAL A 538 -0.18 -19.82 12.37
N LEU A 539 -0.29 -19.07 11.26
CA LEU A 539 -1.26 -17.99 11.12
C LEU A 539 -2.57 -18.54 10.52
N LYS A 540 -3.70 -18.04 11.02
CA LYS A 540 -5.06 -18.44 10.66
C LYS A 540 -5.84 -17.24 10.16
N ALA A 541 -6.51 -17.39 9.01
CA ALA A 541 -7.33 -16.36 8.39
C ALA A 541 -8.74 -16.26 9.01
N ARG A 542 -8.83 -16.20 10.34
CA ARG A 542 -10.10 -16.13 11.08
C ARG A 542 -10.88 -14.84 10.78
N ASN A 543 -10.17 -13.77 10.46
CA ASN A 543 -10.73 -12.52 9.91
C ASN A 543 -11.48 -12.77 8.59
N LEU A 544 -10.88 -13.48 7.63
CA LEU A 544 -11.53 -13.83 6.36
C LEU A 544 -12.73 -14.76 6.56
N GLU A 545 -12.68 -15.67 7.55
CA GLU A 545 -13.83 -16.50 7.95
C GLU A 545 -15.01 -15.62 8.39
N LEU A 546 -14.76 -14.61 9.23
CA LEU A 546 -15.79 -13.66 9.67
C LEU A 546 -16.36 -12.83 8.49
N PHE A 547 -15.51 -12.38 7.56
CA PHE A 547 -15.97 -11.67 6.37
C PHE A 547 -16.88 -12.56 5.51
N ARG A 548 -16.51 -13.83 5.32
CA ARG A 548 -17.31 -14.80 4.59
C ARG A 548 -18.65 -15.08 5.27
N GLU A 549 -18.68 -15.17 6.59
CA GLU A 549 -19.93 -15.29 7.37
C GLU A 549 -20.83 -14.06 7.19
N GLN A 550 -20.27 -12.85 7.22
CA GLN A 550 -21.02 -11.63 6.96
C GLN A 550 -21.55 -11.59 5.52
N ALA A 551 -20.76 -12.04 4.53
CA ALA A 551 -21.21 -12.20 3.15
C ALA A 551 -22.35 -13.23 3.02
N ARG A 552 -22.32 -14.34 3.77
CA ARG A 552 -23.43 -15.31 3.85
C ARG A 552 -24.70 -14.69 4.40
N LYS A 553 -24.59 -13.98 5.53
CA LYS A 553 -25.70 -13.27 6.16
C LYS A 553 -26.39 -12.31 5.19
N ASN A 554 -25.60 -11.61 4.37
CA ASN A 554 -26.09 -10.68 3.36
C ASN A 554 -26.31 -11.32 1.97
N LYS A 555 -26.24 -12.65 1.87
CA LYS A 555 -26.56 -13.46 0.66
C LYS A 555 -25.67 -13.15 -0.56
N LEU A 556 -24.41 -12.83 -0.30
CA LEU A 556 -23.40 -12.47 -1.29
C LEU A 556 -22.41 -13.58 -1.60
N GLU A 557 -22.25 -14.60 -0.74
CA GLU A 557 -21.17 -15.60 -0.85
C GLU A 557 -21.04 -16.20 -2.27
N SER A 558 -22.16 -16.57 -2.89
CA SER A 558 -22.22 -17.11 -4.26
C SER A 558 -21.70 -16.17 -5.37
N GLN A 559 -21.46 -14.89 -5.09
CA GLN A 559 -20.92 -13.90 -6.05
C GLN A 559 -19.42 -13.67 -5.87
N ASN A 560 -18.74 -14.45 -5.03
CA ASN A 560 -17.36 -14.19 -4.64
C ASN A 560 -16.45 -13.94 -5.83
N GLU A 561 -16.42 -14.84 -6.81
CA GLU A 561 -15.52 -14.68 -7.94
C GLU A 561 -15.90 -13.53 -8.87
N ALA A 562 -17.20 -13.27 -9.06
CA ALA A 562 -17.62 -12.10 -9.82
C ALA A 562 -17.17 -10.79 -9.14
N PHE A 563 -17.21 -10.73 -7.80
CA PHE A 563 -16.75 -9.57 -7.04
C PHE A 563 -15.23 -9.43 -7.08
N VAL A 564 -14.47 -10.53 -6.96
CA VAL A 564 -13.01 -10.55 -7.12
C VAL A 564 -12.63 -10.01 -8.51
N GLN A 565 -13.26 -10.50 -9.58
CA GLN A 565 -12.95 -10.05 -10.94
C GLN A 565 -13.33 -8.58 -11.18
N ALA A 566 -14.51 -8.14 -10.74
CA ALA A 566 -14.97 -6.78 -10.99
C ALA A 566 -14.21 -5.71 -10.18
N SER A 567 -13.96 -5.96 -8.88
CA SER A 567 -13.11 -5.07 -8.06
C SER A 567 -11.65 -5.12 -8.54
N GLY A 568 -11.16 -6.30 -8.92
CA GLY A 568 -9.84 -6.50 -9.52
C GLY A 568 -9.64 -5.74 -10.83
N ALA A 569 -10.63 -5.73 -11.73
CA ALA A 569 -10.56 -4.98 -12.98
C ALA A 569 -10.43 -3.46 -12.74
N LEU A 570 -11.19 -2.93 -11.78
CA LEU A 570 -11.08 -1.52 -11.38
C LEU A 570 -9.72 -1.22 -10.74
N ASN A 571 -9.23 -2.10 -9.86
CA ASN A 571 -7.88 -2.04 -9.31
C ASN A 571 -6.83 -1.93 -10.43
N GLN A 572 -6.87 -2.82 -11.44
CA GLN A 572 -5.93 -2.79 -12.56
C GLN A 572 -6.01 -1.51 -13.39
N LEU A 573 -7.22 -0.95 -13.55
CA LEU A 573 -7.40 0.34 -14.22
C LEU A 573 -6.68 1.47 -13.46
N MET A 574 -6.79 1.47 -12.12
CA MET A 574 -6.14 2.46 -11.27
C MET A 574 -4.61 2.31 -11.30
N TYR A 575 -4.08 1.09 -11.14
CA TYR A 575 -2.64 0.83 -11.21
C TYR A 575 -2.06 1.24 -12.57
N LYS A 576 -2.69 0.82 -13.68
CA LYS A 576 -2.24 1.19 -15.02
C LYS A 576 -2.16 2.71 -15.19
N ASN A 577 -3.19 3.44 -14.79
CA ASN A 577 -3.21 4.89 -14.97
C ASN A 577 -2.15 5.61 -14.11
N GLU A 578 -1.95 5.15 -12.88
CA GLU A 578 -0.95 5.73 -11.97
C GLU A 578 0.48 5.41 -12.45
N ILE A 579 0.79 4.15 -12.77
CA ILE A 579 2.10 3.72 -13.27
C ILE A 579 2.48 4.47 -14.54
N GLU A 580 1.57 4.55 -15.52
CA GLU A 580 1.85 5.24 -16.78
C GLU A 580 2.12 6.73 -16.58
N SER A 581 1.56 7.37 -15.54
CA SER A 581 1.83 8.78 -15.24
C SER A 581 3.29 9.02 -14.84
N PHE A 582 3.91 8.07 -14.14
CA PHE A 582 5.32 8.14 -13.79
C PHE A 582 6.22 7.81 -14.96
N LEU A 583 5.84 6.84 -15.80
CA LEU A 583 6.55 6.56 -17.05
C LEU A 583 6.46 7.75 -18.03
N ARG A 584 5.37 8.52 -18.00
CA ARG A 584 5.24 9.80 -18.73
C ARG A 584 6.08 10.93 -18.15
N THR A 585 6.59 10.81 -16.92
CA THR A 585 7.36 11.84 -16.19
C THR A 585 8.86 11.65 -16.44
N PRO A 586 9.52 12.45 -17.31
CA PRO A 586 10.93 12.25 -17.65
C PRO A 586 11.87 12.36 -16.45
N SER A 587 11.53 13.10 -15.40
CA SER A 587 12.37 13.25 -14.20
C SER A 587 12.09 12.21 -13.10
N ALA A 588 11.16 11.28 -13.29
CA ALA A 588 10.90 10.22 -12.32
C ALA A 588 12.01 9.14 -12.33
N ALA A 589 12.45 8.72 -11.14
CA ALA A 589 13.47 7.69 -10.99
C ALA A 589 12.88 6.28 -10.78
N GLY A 590 11.60 6.20 -10.41
CA GLY A 590 10.94 4.92 -10.19
C GLY A 590 9.63 5.03 -9.42
N ILE A 591 9.08 3.87 -9.14
CA ILE A 591 7.88 3.66 -8.32
C ILE A 591 8.12 2.52 -7.33
N GLN A 592 7.45 2.59 -6.19
CA GLN A 592 7.30 1.49 -5.25
C GLN A 592 5.81 1.24 -5.09
N LEU A 593 5.33 0.09 -5.56
CA LEU A 593 3.96 -0.37 -5.30
C LEU A 593 3.83 -0.70 -3.82
N LEU A 594 2.71 -0.36 -3.16
CA LEU A 594 2.45 -0.86 -1.80
C LEU A 594 2.33 -2.39 -1.83
N SER A 595 1.69 -2.92 -2.87
CA SER A 595 1.99 -4.29 -3.26
C SER A 595 1.37 -4.72 -4.58
N MET A 596 1.79 -5.90 -5.03
CA MET A 596 1.07 -6.74 -5.99
C MET A 596 0.33 -7.92 -5.34
N GLN A 597 0.73 -8.30 -4.11
CA GLN A 597 0.09 -9.32 -3.28
C GLN A 597 -0.75 -8.70 -2.16
N ASP A 598 -1.71 -9.43 -1.62
CA ASP A 598 -2.48 -8.92 -0.48
C ASP A 598 -1.62 -8.69 0.77
N TYR A 599 -1.86 -7.56 1.42
CA TYR A 599 -1.28 -7.21 2.71
C TYR A 599 -2.23 -7.59 3.84
N GLN A 600 -1.75 -8.49 4.70
CA GLN A 600 -2.55 -9.17 5.71
C GLN A 600 -2.53 -8.48 7.08
N GLY A 601 -1.84 -7.34 7.20
CA GLY A 601 -1.80 -6.51 8.40
C GLY A 601 -2.60 -5.21 8.24
N GLN A 602 -2.47 -4.31 9.22
CA GLN A 602 -3.05 -2.96 9.33
C GLN A 602 -4.48 -2.86 8.81
N GLY A 603 -5.39 -3.65 9.39
CA GLY A 603 -6.81 -3.63 8.98
C GLY A 603 -7.05 -4.26 7.61
N GLU A 604 -6.17 -5.18 7.20
CA GLU A 604 -6.19 -5.95 5.95
C GLU A 604 -6.27 -5.08 4.67
N ALA A 605 -5.11 -4.77 4.06
CA ALA A 605 -5.05 -4.20 2.72
C ALA A 605 -5.09 -5.31 1.66
N LEU A 606 -6.29 -5.76 1.30
CA LEU A 606 -6.49 -6.74 0.23
C LEU A 606 -6.35 -6.11 -1.16
N ILE A 607 -5.23 -5.45 -1.43
CA ILE A 607 -4.98 -4.64 -2.64
C ILE A 607 -4.41 -5.43 -3.81
N GLY A 608 -4.03 -6.69 -3.59
CA GLY A 608 -3.28 -7.50 -4.52
C GLY A 608 -4.16 -8.16 -5.58
N TRP A 609 -3.62 -8.23 -6.80
CA TRP A 609 -4.10 -9.19 -7.81
C TRP A 609 -3.51 -10.59 -7.59
N LEU A 610 -2.52 -10.70 -6.73
CA LEU A 610 -2.05 -11.95 -6.13
C LEU A 610 -2.55 -12.05 -4.68
N ASP A 611 -2.77 -13.27 -4.23
CA ASP A 611 -3.10 -13.55 -2.83
C ASP A 611 -1.84 -13.56 -1.92
N ALA A 612 -1.99 -13.75 -0.62
CA ALA A 612 -0.87 -13.66 0.35
C ALA A 612 0.22 -14.74 0.15
N PHE A 613 0.00 -15.72 -0.73
CA PHE A 613 0.96 -16.77 -1.07
C PHE A 613 1.56 -16.56 -2.48
N TYR A 614 1.29 -15.41 -3.09
CA TYR A 614 1.68 -15.03 -4.45
C TYR A 614 0.96 -15.83 -5.56
N ASP A 615 -0.17 -16.48 -5.26
CA ASP A 615 -0.98 -17.12 -6.30
C ASP A 615 -1.88 -16.10 -6.99
N SER A 616 -2.12 -16.30 -8.29
CA SER A 616 -3.00 -15.41 -9.06
C SER A 616 -4.46 -15.52 -8.61
N LYS A 617 -5.11 -14.37 -8.46
CA LYS A 617 -6.58 -14.26 -8.34
C LYS A 617 -7.29 -14.23 -9.70
N GLY A 618 -6.57 -14.41 -10.80
CA GLY A 618 -7.13 -14.41 -12.16
C GLY A 618 -7.44 -13.02 -12.75
N ILE A 619 -7.05 -11.95 -12.07
CA ILE A 619 -7.40 -10.56 -12.44
C ILE A 619 -6.56 -10.04 -13.63
N THR A 620 -5.27 -10.35 -13.64
CA THR A 620 -4.33 -9.94 -14.71
C THR A 620 -3.21 -10.97 -14.87
N THR A 621 -2.63 -11.04 -16.06
CA THR A 621 -1.46 -11.89 -16.34
C THR A 621 -0.17 -11.04 -16.36
N PRO A 622 1.00 -11.65 -16.16
CA PRO A 622 2.28 -10.97 -16.27
C PRO A 622 2.48 -10.26 -17.63
N GLU A 623 2.04 -10.89 -18.73
CA GLU A 623 2.14 -10.33 -20.08
C GLU A 623 1.28 -9.08 -20.26
N LYS A 624 0.04 -9.10 -19.74
CA LYS A 624 -0.87 -7.95 -19.78
C LYS A 624 -0.35 -6.80 -18.92
N PHE A 625 0.21 -7.11 -17.75
CA PHE A 625 0.74 -6.10 -16.84
C PHE A 625 1.99 -5.39 -17.42
N LYS A 626 2.90 -6.14 -18.06
CA LYS A 626 4.09 -5.56 -18.72
C LYS A 626 3.77 -4.53 -19.80
N MET A 627 2.58 -4.56 -20.41
CA MET A 627 2.18 -3.55 -21.39
C MET A 627 2.28 -2.11 -20.84
N HIS A 628 2.17 -1.93 -19.52
CA HIS A 628 2.32 -0.65 -18.84
C HIS A 628 3.39 -0.64 -17.74
N HIS A 629 4.15 -1.73 -17.59
CA HIS A 629 5.11 -1.89 -16.49
C HIS A 629 6.32 -2.76 -16.92
N ASP A 630 7.16 -2.22 -17.81
CA ASP A 630 8.37 -2.89 -18.32
C ASP A 630 9.48 -1.84 -18.61
N THR A 631 10.58 -2.28 -19.19
CA THR A 631 11.72 -1.46 -19.65
C THR A 631 11.36 -0.53 -20.80
N THR A 632 10.47 -0.94 -21.71
CA THR A 632 9.98 -0.08 -22.81
C THR A 632 8.48 -0.12 -22.84
N VAL A 633 7.84 1.03 -22.63
CA VAL A 633 6.39 1.15 -22.53
C VAL A 633 5.87 2.21 -23.49
N MET A 634 4.87 1.82 -24.28
CA MET A 634 4.12 2.74 -25.13
C MET A 634 3.09 3.45 -24.27
N LEU A 635 3.02 4.77 -24.40
CA LEU A 635 2.16 5.64 -23.61
C LEU A 635 1.28 6.47 -24.54
N LEU A 636 0.03 6.64 -24.17
CA LEU A 636 -0.92 7.47 -24.88
C LEU A 636 -1.36 8.61 -23.97
N ARG A 637 -1.34 9.83 -24.48
CA ARG A 637 -1.90 11.02 -23.82
C ARG A 637 -3.25 11.35 -24.45
N LEU A 638 -4.30 11.05 -23.71
CA LEU A 638 -5.70 11.22 -24.05
C LEU A 638 -6.30 12.31 -23.16
N PRO A 639 -6.92 13.36 -23.73
CA PRO A 639 -7.62 14.37 -22.93
C PRO A 639 -8.87 13.81 -22.25
N LYS A 640 -9.50 12.78 -22.84
CA LYS A 640 -10.69 12.10 -22.33
C LYS A 640 -10.86 10.71 -22.93
N PHE A 641 -11.69 9.88 -22.28
CA PHE A 641 -12.02 8.53 -22.73
C PHE A 641 -13.38 8.40 -23.43
N VAL A 642 -14.26 9.40 -23.29
CA VAL A 642 -15.59 9.41 -23.92
C VAL A 642 -15.62 10.48 -25.01
N TRP A 643 -16.06 10.08 -26.20
CA TRP A 643 -16.09 10.88 -27.41
C TRP A 643 -17.49 10.85 -28.03
N LYS A 644 -17.90 11.95 -28.67
CA LYS A 644 -19.07 11.96 -29.55
C LYS A 644 -18.65 11.71 -31.00
N THR A 645 -19.56 11.23 -31.84
CA THR A 645 -19.26 10.97 -33.26
C THR A 645 -18.99 12.23 -34.08
N GLU A 646 -19.50 13.37 -33.62
CA GLU A 646 -19.36 14.67 -34.28
C GLU A 646 -18.09 15.43 -33.91
N GLU A 647 -17.26 14.91 -33.00
CA GLU A 647 -15.99 15.54 -32.61
C GLU A 647 -14.78 14.73 -33.07
N PRO A 648 -13.66 15.40 -33.44
CA PRO A 648 -12.46 14.70 -33.88
C PRO A 648 -11.75 14.04 -32.69
N PHE A 649 -11.45 12.75 -32.81
CA PHE A 649 -10.56 12.07 -31.87
C PHE A 649 -9.14 12.62 -31.99
N GLN A 650 -8.46 12.82 -30.86
CA GLN A 650 -7.09 13.32 -30.81
C GLN A 650 -6.30 12.64 -29.69
N ALA A 651 -5.06 12.24 -29.99
CA ALA A 651 -4.14 11.70 -28.99
C ALA A 651 -2.68 12.01 -29.34
N LYS A 652 -1.81 12.00 -28.32
CA LYS A 652 -0.35 12.03 -28.50
C LYS A 652 0.26 10.71 -28.04
N VAL A 653 1.30 10.27 -28.73
CA VAL A 653 2.07 9.08 -28.36
C VAL A 653 3.36 9.51 -27.67
N GLN A 654 3.68 8.83 -26.57
CA GLN A 654 4.93 8.97 -25.83
C GLN A 654 5.56 7.59 -25.65
N VAL A 655 6.88 7.50 -25.64
CA VAL A 655 7.62 6.24 -25.42
C VAL A 655 8.55 6.43 -24.23
N ALA A 656 8.39 5.60 -23.20
CA ALA A 656 9.32 5.51 -22.09
C ALA A 656 10.26 4.33 -22.33
N HIS A 657 11.57 4.58 -22.38
CA HIS A 657 12.58 3.57 -22.65
C HIS A 657 13.70 3.59 -21.62
N TYR A 658 13.84 2.49 -20.87
CA TYR A 658 14.85 2.24 -19.83
C TYR A 658 15.53 0.87 -20.04
N GLY A 659 15.66 0.47 -21.31
CA GLY A 659 16.38 -0.75 -21.70
C GLY A 659 17.91 -0.59 -21.62
N LYS A 660 18.64 -1.54 -22.22
CA LYS A 660 20.11 -1.58 -22.16
C LYS A 660 20.81 -0.58 -23.08
N ALA A 661 20.19 -0.26 -24.20
CA ALA A 661 20.77 0.51 -25.29
C ALA A 661 19.65 1.15 -26.09
N ASP A 662 20.00 2.20 -26.83
CA ASP A 662 19.08 2.91 -27.69
C ASP A 662 18.37 1.96 -28.67
N ILE A 663 17.10 2.26 -28.94
CA ILE A 663 16.29 1.51 -29.90
C ILE A 663 16.06 2.36 -31.14
N GLN A 664 16.35 1.81 -32.31
CA GLN A 664 15.85 2.32 -33.59
C GLN A 664 14.61 1.51 -33.99
N ASP A 665 13.45 2.15 -34.06
CA ASP A 665 12.19 1.50 -34.45
C ASP A 665 11.17 2.56 -34.92
N GLY A 666 10.15 2.11 -35.64
CA GLY A 666 8.95 2.90 -35.93
C GLY A 666 7.84 2.59 -34.94
N VAL A 667 6.83 3.46 -34.88
CA VAL A 667 5.68 3.26 -33.97
C VAL A 667 4.40 3.21 -34.79
N TYR A 668 3.60 2.17 -34.61
CA TYR A 668 2.27 2.09 -35.20
C TYR A 668 1.20 2.47 -34.17
N TRP A 669 0.06 2.91 -34.67
CA TRP A 669 -1.18 3.02 -33.90
C TRP A 669 -2.36 2.45 -34.69
N LYS A 670 -3.31 1.85 -33.98
CA LYS A 670 -4.54 1.27 -34.54
C LYS A 670 -5.72 1.56 -33.62
N ILE A 671 -6.87 1.89 -34.19
CA ILE A 671 -8.16 1.97 -33.51
C ILE A 671 -9.07 0.92 -34.12
N TYR A 672 -9.60 0.02 -33.31
CA TYR A 672 -10.48 -1.05 -33.75
C TYR A 672 -11.65 -1.26 -32.79
N ASP A 673 -12.74 -1.83 -33.32
CA ASP A 673 -13.92 -2.18 -32.53
C ASP A 673 -13.81 -3.57 -31.89
N GLU A 674 -14.84 -3.97 -31.14
CA GLU A 674 -14.89 -5.25 -30.44
C GLU A 674 -14.90 -6.47 -31.38
N THR A 675 -15.15 -6.28 -32.68
CA THR A 675 -15.05 -7.33 -33.72
C THR A 675 -13.65 -7.42 -34.33
N ALA A 676 -12.69 -6.64 -33.80
CA ALA A 676 -11.35 -6.43 -34.35
C ALA A 676 -11.33 -5.78 -35.75
N THR A 677 -12.43 -5.13 -36.16
CA THR A 677 -12.45 -4.34 -37.39
C THR A 677 -11.68 -3.05 -37.16
N VAL A 678 -10.69 -2.77 -38.01
CA VAL A 678 -9.88 -1.54 -37.91
C VAL A 678 -10.63 -0.36 -38.50
N LEU A 679 -10.88 0.67 -37.69
CA LEU A 679 -11.54 1.90 -38.11
C LEU A 679 -10.54 2.93 -38.64
N SER A 680 -9.36 2.98 -38.02
CA SER A 680 -8.30 3.92 -38.35
C SER A 680 -6.95 3.38 -37.91
N ALA A 681 -5.90 3.64 -38.68
CA ALA A 681 -4.54 3.22 -38.37
C ALA A 681 -3.53 4.16 -39.03
N GLY A 682 -2.32 4.18 -38.49
CA GLY A 682 -1.20 4.90 -39.07
C GLY A 682 0.09 4.59 -38.33
N ASP A 683 1.13 5.32 -38.68
CA ASP A 683 2.45 5.12 -38.11
C ASP A 683 3.28 6.41 -38.06
N PHE A 684 4.26 6.39 -37.16
CA PHE A 684 5.35 7.35 -37.09
C PHE A 684 6.61 6.69 -37.67
N THR A 685 7.39 7.48 -38.42
CA THR A 685 8.63 7.05 -39.05
C THR A 685 9.64 6.55 -38.02
N ASN A 686 10.60 5.74 -38.47
CA ASN A 686 11.65 5.22 -37.60
C ASN A 686 12.44 6.36 -36.94
N GLN A 687 12.62 6.26 -35.64
CA GLN A 687 13.40 7.21 -34.84
C GLN A 687 14.18 6.48 -33.75
N THR A 688 15.15 7.18 -33.17
CA THR A 688 15.97 6.66 -32.08
C THR A 688 15.33 6.98 -30.73
N PHE A 689 15.04 5.96 -29.93
CA PHE A 689 14.63 6.07 -28.53
C PHE A 689 15.85 5.89 -27.64
N GLN A 690 16.29 6.98 -27.01
CA GLN A 690 17.47 6.98 -26.13
C GLN A 690 17.21 6.18 -24.85
N ALA A 691 18.17 5.36 -24.43
CA ALA A 691 18.06 4.64 -23.16
C ALA A 691 18.02 5.62 -21.97
N GLY A 692 16.99 5.51 -21.14
CA GLY A 692 16.74 6.39 -20.00
C GLY A 692 15.80 7.56 -20.29
N SER A 693 15.14 7.61 -21.45
CA SER A 693 14.28 8.72 -21.85
C SER A 693 12.78 8.41 -21.80
N SER A 694 11.97 9.48 -21.82
CA SER A 694 10.52 9.41 -21.97
C SER A 694 10.06 10.56 -22.85
N GLU A 695 9.74 10.28 -24.11
CA GLU A 695 9.64 11.30 -25.15
C GLU A 695 8.31 11.22 -25.92
N ILE A 696 7.68 12.39 -26.13
CA ILE A 696 6.52 12.51 -27.01
C ILE A 696 7.02 12.46 -28.46
N ILE A 697 6.47 11.52 -29.24
CA ILE A 697 6.95 11.23 -30.59
C ILE A 697 6.08 11.86 -31.67
N GLY A 698 4.83 12.17 -31.35
CA GLY A 698 3.88 12.74 -32.30
C GLY A 698 2.44 12.69 -31.82
N SER A 699 1.55 13.25 -32.63
CA SER A 699 0.10 13.23 -32.44
C SER A 699 -0.61 12.64 -33.65
N PHE A 700 -1.80 12.09 -33.44
CA PHE A 700 -2.66 11.62 -34.52
C PHE A 700 -4.13 11.95 -34.22
N THR A 701 -4.93 11.99 -35.27
CA THR A 701 -6.37 12.23 -35.21
C THR A 701 -7.13 11.13 -35.93
N SER A 702 -8.41 10.96 -35.59
CA SER A 702 -9.29 10.03 -36.29
C SER A 702 -10.70 10.60 -36.39
N ASP A 703 -11.39 10.30 -37.48
CA ASP A 703 -12.80 10.64 -37.69
C ASP A 703 -13.70 9.47 -37.27
N PHE A 704 -14.67 9.73 -36.40
CA PHE A 704 -15.66 8.76 -35.95
C PHE A 704 -17.07 9.02 -36.50
N SER A 705 -17.24 9.92 -37.46
CA SER A 705 -18.52 10.24 -38.11
C SER A 705 -19.25 9.03 -38.72
N LYS A 706 -18.50 7.97 -39.06
CA LYS A 706 -19.02 6.70 -39.59
C LYS A 706 -19.53 5.74 -38.51
N VAL A 707 -19.19 5.95 -37.24
CA VAL A 707 -19.73 5.15 -36.13
C VAL A 707 -21.21 5.51 -35.96
N LYS A 708 -22.11 4.53 -36.15
CA LYS A 708 -23.57 4.76 -36.12
C LYS A 708 -24.26 4.27 -34.84
N ARG A 709 -23.54 3.59 -33.97
CA ARG A 709 -24.05 3.02 -32.71
C ARG A 709 -23.02 3.28 -31.62
N ALA A 710 -23.50 3.43 -30.38
CA ALA A 710 -22.63 3.52 -29.23
C ALA A 710 -21.67 2.32 -29.20
N THR A 711 -20.37 2.58 -29.20
CA THR A 711 -19.35 1.54 -29.37
C THR A 711 -18.18 1.76 -28.42
N LYS A 712 -17.65 0.67 -27.86
CA LYS A 712 -16.34 0.64 -27.21
C LYS A 712 -15.27 0.35 -28.26
N LEU A 713 -14.24 1.18 -28.33
CA LEU A 713 -13.12 1.03 -29.25
C LEU A 713 -11.82 0.84 -28.45
N THR A 714 -10.90 0.06 -28.99
CA THR A 714 -9.56 -0.10 -28.45
C THR A 714 -8.57 0.72 -29.28
N VAL A 715 -7.81 1.58 -28.61
CA VAL A 715 -6.63 2.26 -29.17
C VAL A 715 -5.40 1.44 -28.79
N GLU A 716 -4.69 0.89 -29.78
CA GLU A 716 -3.43 0.18 -29.60
C GLU A 716 -2.27 1.01 -30.17
N VAL A 717 -1.18 1.08 -29.43
CA VAL A 717 0.09 1.68 -29.89
C VAL A 717 1.21 0.67 -29.65
N GLY A 718 2.07 0.47 -30.63
CA GLY A 718 3.17 -0.51 -30.55
C GLY A 718 4.38 -0.14 -31.39
N LEU A 719 5.53 -0.74 -31.04
CA LEU A 719 6.72 -0.72 -31.89
C LEU A 719 6.51 -1.64 -33.10
N LYS A 720 7.13 -1.33 -34.25
CA LYS A 720 6.96 -2.13 -35.48
C LYS A 720 7.76 -3.42 -35.45
N ASP A 721 9.01 -3.36 -34.99
CA ASP A 721 9.95 -4.48 -35.07
C ASP A 721 10.09 -5.23 -33.73
N ARG A 722 9.28 -4.87 -32.72
CA ARG A 722 9.35 -5.37 -31.34
C ARG A 722 7.96 -5.67 -30.77
N PRO A 723 7.86 -6.57 -29.78
CA PRO A 723 6.56 -6.97 -29.21
C PRO A 723 5.94 -5.90 -28.29
N ASN A 724 6.66 -4.82 -27.97
CA ASN A 724 6.20 -3.77 -27.06
C ASN A 724 4.97 -3.06 -27.64
N LYS A 725 3.85 -3.19 -26.93
CA LYS A 725 2.59 -2.53 -27.25
C LYS A 725 1.78 -2.27 -26.00
N ASN A 726 0.86 -1.31 -26.09
CA ASN A 726 -0.07 -0.97 -25.03
C ASN A 726 -1.43 -0.59 -25.60
N ARG A 727 -2.47 -0.66 -24.77
CA ARG A 727 -3.88 -0.50 -25.17
C ARG A 727 -4.66 0.39 -24.20
N TRP A 728 -5.63 1.12 -24.74
CA TRP A 728 -6.59 1.93 -23.99
C TRP A 728 -7.97 1.75 -24.61
N GLU A 729 -8.98 1.58 -23.75
CA GLU A 729 -10.38 1.52 -24.19
C GLU A 729 -10.97 2.93 -24.18
N ILE A 730 -11.69 3.29 -25.24
CA ILE A 730 -12.44 4.55 -25.37
C ILE A 730 -13.89 4.24 -25.77
N TRP A 731 -14.79 5.18 -25.50
CA TRP A 731 -16.21 5.05 -25.84
C TRP A 731 -16.61 6.15 -26.80
N VAL A 732 -17.31 5.76 -27.87
CA VAL A 732 -17.80 6.69 -28.89
C VAL A 732 -19.31 6.59 -28.96
N TYR A 733 -19.99 7.71 -28.68
CA TYR A 733 -21.45 7.77 -28.65
C TYR A 733 -21.99 8.66 -29.78
N PRO A 734 -22.89 8.13 -30.64
CA PRO A 734 -23.63 8.95 -31.58
C PRO A 734 -24.71 9.77 -30.85
N PRO A 735 -25.26 10.81 -31.48
CA PRO A 735 -26.47 11.46 -30.98
C PRO A 735 -27.61 10.44 -30.80
N VAL A 736 -28.24 10.46 -29.62
CA VAL A 736 -29.40 9.61 -29.30
C VAL A 736 -30.65 10.46 -29.09
N ASN A 737 -31.78 10.02 -29.65
CA ASN A 737 -33.08 10.61 -29.37
C ASN A 737 -33.72 9.90 -28.17
N VAL A 738 -34.01 10.65 -27.11
CA VAL A 738 -34.42 10.10 -25.82
C VAL A 738 -35.92 10.30 -25.59
N HIS A 739 -36.80 9.60 -26.31
CA HIS A 739 -38.26 9.70 -26.07
C HIS A 739 -39.03 8.44 -26.48
N GLU A 740 -39.19 7.50 -25.56
CA GLU A 740 -40.18 6.42 -25.69
C GLU A 740 -41.47 6.81 -24.94
N LYS A 741 -42.57 7.06 -25.68
CA LYS A 741 -43.85 7.54 -25.11
C LYS A 741 -44.49 6.57 -24.12
N GLU A 742 -44.07 5.30 -24.11
CA GLU A 742 -44.63 4.22 -23.31
C GLU A 742 -44.02 4.09 -21.90
N VAL A 743 -42.93 4.82 -21.61
CA VAL A 743 -42.22 4.74 -20.32
C VAL A 743 -42.40 6.03 -19.54
N TYR A 744 -42.94 5.94 -18.32
CA TYR A 744 -42.99 7.08 -17.41
C TYR A 744 -41.64 7.26 -16.71
N VAL A 745 -40.88 8.28 -17.12
CA VAL A 745 -39.60 8.64 -16.49
C VAL A 745 -39.86 9.65 -15.39
N THR A 746 -39.32 9.41 -14.19
CA THR A 746 -39.49 10.28 -13.02
C THR A 746 -38.27 10.25 -12.11
N GLU A 747 -38.08 11.32 -11.35
CA GLU A 747 -37.05 11.45 -10.29
C GLU A 747 -37.63 11.21 -8.89
N ARG A 748 -38.91 10.85 -8.80
CA ARG A 748 -39.65 10.68 -7.56
C ARG A 748 -40.45 9.38 -7.58
N PHE A 749 -40.39 8.64 -6.47
CA PHE A 749 -41.29 7.52 -6.22
C PHE A 749 -42.51 8.02 -5.44
N ASP A 750 -43.37 8.77 -6.13
CA ASP A 750 -44.53 9.46 -5.57
C ASP A 750 -45.86 8.77 -5.95
N ALA A 751 -46.99 9.38 -5.56
CA ALA A 751 -48.32 8.87 -5.86
C ALA A 751 -48.56 8.72 -7.38
N LYS A 752 -47.92 9.53 -8.23
CA LYS A 752 -48.06 9.41 -9.68
C LYS A 752 -47.34 8.18 -10.21
N ALA A 753 -46.11 7.95 -9.76
CA ALA A 753 -45.36 6.73 -10.09
C ALA A 753 -46.13 5.47 -9.66
N GLU A 754 -46.69 5.47 -8.45
CA GLU A 754 -47.52 4.36 -7.96
C GLU A 754 -48.81 4.18 -8.78
N GLN A 755 -49.48 5.26 -9.18
CA GLN A 755 -50.67 5.19 -10.04
C GLN A 755 -50.35 4.51 -11.37
N VAL A 756 -49.24 4.88 -12.02
CA VAL A 756 -48.81 4.28 -13.29
C VAL A 756 -48.52 2.78 -13.10
N LEU A 757 -47.80 2.40 -12.05
CA LEU A 757 -47.49 0.99 -11.75
C LEU A 757 -48.75 0.17 -11.46
N ASN A 758 -49.70 0.72 -10.68
CA ASN A 758 -50.95 0.03 -10.37
C ASN A 758 -51.85 -0.15 -11.60
N ALA A 759 -51.75 0.74 -12.59
CA ALA A 759 -52.42 0.63 -13.88
C ALA A 759 -51.76 -0.36 -14.86
N GLY A 760 -50.64 -0.99 -14.48
CA GLY A 760 -49.89 -1.91 -15.34
C GLY A 760 -48.81 -1.24 -16.20
N GLY A 761 -48.54 0.05 -15.98
CA GLY A 761 -47.54 0.81 -16.72
C GLY A 761 -46.09 0.50 -16.35
N LYS A 762 -45.17 1.10 -17.10
CA LYS A 762 -43.71 0.97 -16.96
C LYS A 762 -43.12 2.27 -16.42
N VAL A 763 -42.35 2.21 -15.33
CA VAL A 763 -41.73 3.39 -14.69
C VAL A 763 -40.21 3.27 -14.70
N LEU A 764 -39.52 4.27 -15.24
CA LEU A 764 -38.08 4.46 -15.09
C LEU A 764 -37.83 5.49 -14.00
N LEU A 765 -37.36 5.05 -12.85
CA LEU A 765 -37.05 5.91 -11.71
C LEU A 765 -35.56 6.25 -11.72
N ASP A 766 -35.25 7.53 -11.97
CA ASP A 766 -33.95 8.10 -11.58
C ASP A 766 -33.97 8.34 -10.07
N ALA A 767 -33.27 7.47 -9.35
CA ALA A 767 -33.17 7.47 -7.91
C ALA A 767 -31.84 8.06 -7.41
N SER A 768 -31.08 8.77 -8.27
CA SER A 768 -29.78 9.32 -7.89
C SER A 768 -29.85 10.35 -6.73
N ASP A 769 -31.00 11.01 -6.55
CA ASP A 769 -31.28 11.93 -5.44
C ASP A 769 -32.19 11.31 -4.35
N LEU A 770 -32.44 10.00 -4.38
CA LEU A 770 -33.34 9.31 -3.45
C LEU A 770 -32.58 8.49 -2.41
N GLY A 771 -33.29 8.13 -1.34
CA GLY A 771 -32.78 7.35 -0.22
C GLY A 771 -32.13 8.20 0.87
N ASN A 772 -31.83 7.53 1.98
CA ASN A 772 -31.15 8.10 3.14
C ASN A 772 -30.07 7.13 3.64
N VAL A 773 -29.31 7.53 4.68
CA VAL A 773 -28.20 6.74 5.24
C VAL A 773 -28.58 5.32 5.71
N LYS A 774 -29.87 5.02 5.91
CA LYS A 774 -30.36 3.69 6.28
C LYS A 774 -30.76 2.83 5.09
N THR A 775 -30.94 3.43 3.92
CA THR A 775 -31.57 2.80 2.73
C THR A 775 -30.70 2.85 1.47
N ALA A 776 -29.71 3.76 1.44
CA ALA A 776 -28.75 3.87 0.36
C ALA A 776 -27.38 4.34 0.86
N ASP A 777 -26.34 3.99 0.10
CA ASP A 777 -25.00 4.57 0.20
C ASP A 777 -24.71 5.45 -1.01
N VAL A 778 -23.90 6.48 -0.80
CA VAL A 778 -23.24 7.19 -1.90
C VAL A 778 -22.10 6.32 -2.41
N ILE A 779 -22.07 6.07 -3.71
CA ILE A 779 -21.04 5.23 -4.34
C ILE A 779 -20.01 6.10 -5.07
N SER A 780 -18.80 5.57 -5.21
CA SER A 780 -17.68 6.26 -5.87
C SER A 780 -17.09 5.38 -6.97
N PHE A 781 -16.62 6.03 -8.04
CA PHE A 781 -15.86 5.36 -9.10
C PHE A 781 -14.49 4.93 -8.59
N TYR A 782 -13.84 5.80 -7.80
CA TYR A 782 -12.61 5.44 -7.12
C TYR A 782 -12.95 4.52 -5.95
N PRO A 783 -12.28 3.37 -5.82
CA PRO A 783 -12.48 2.51 -4.67
C PRO A 783 -12.02 3.23 -3.40
N LEU A 784 -12.55 2.81 -2.25
CA LEU A 784 -12.03 3.27 -0.96
C LEU A 784 -10.52 3.03 -0.87
N TYR A 785 -9.84 3.86 -0.08
CA TYR A 785 -8.42 3.73 0.17
C TYR A 785 -8.15 2.66 1.22
N TRP A 786 -7.39 1.63 0.85
CA TRP A 786 -6.84 0.60 1.74
C TRP A 786 -7.87 -0.27 2.48
N SER A 787 -8.59 0.28 3.45
CA SER A 787 -9.56 -0.42 4.30
C SER A 787 -10.36 0.58 5.15
N LEU A 788 -11.63 0.27 5.41
CA LEU A 788 -12.48 1.06 6.32
C LEU A 788 -12.13 0.87 7.80
N THR A 789 -11.50 -0.25 8.17
CA THR A 789 -11.12 -0.51 9.57
C THR A 789 -9.90 0.31 9.96
N PHE A 790 -8.91 0.41 9.07
CA PHE A 790 -7.70 1.19 9.33
C PHE A 790 -7.86 2.69 9.01
N PHE A 791 -8.62 3.01 7.96
CA PHE A 791 -8.96 4.39 7.59
C PHE A 791 -10.48 4.59 7.62
N PRO A 792 -11.08 4.78 8.80
CA PRO A 792 -12.51 5.08 8.90
C PRO A 792 -12.84 6.49 8.39
N GLY A 793 -14.12 6.73 8.05
CA GLY A 793 -14.63 8.07 7.75
C GLY A 793 -14.27 8.62 6.36
N GLN A 794 -13.86 7.76 5.42
CA GLN A 794 -13.48 8.19 4.06
C GLN A 794 -14.65 8.74 3.23
N GLY A 795 -15.90 8.48 3.65
CA GLY A 795 -17.10 8.82 2.86
C GLY A 795 -17.27 7.98 1.59
N ILE A 796 -16.40 6.98 1.37
CA ILE A 796 -16.44 6.02 0.28
C ILE A 796 -16.41 4.63 0.88
N ASN A 797 -17.41 3.81 0.58
CA ASN A 797 -17.50 2.46 1.12
C ASN A 797 -17.46 1.35 0.06
N THR A 798 -17.42 1.70 -1.22
CA THR A 798 -17.44 0.73 -2.32
C THR A 798 -16.06 0.53 -2.93
N ILE A 799 -15.81 -0.69 -3.41
CA ILE A 799 -14.53 -1.08 -4.03
C ILE A 799 -14.64 -1.44 -5.51
N GLY A 800 -15.85 -1.40 -6.07
CA GLY A 800 -16.08 -1.69 -7.48
C GLY A 800 -17.56 -1.73 -7.85
N LEU A 801 -17.84 -2.08 -9.10
CA LEU A 801 -19.19 -2.24 -9.65
C LEU A 801 -19.23 -3.52 -10.48
N LEU A 802 -20.06 -4.49 -10.08
CA LEU A 802 -20.37 -5.66 -10.88
C LEU A 802 -21.52 -5.32 -11.83
N LEU A 803 -21.30 -5.55 -13.13
CA LEU A 803 -22.28 -5.29 -14.18
C LEU A 803 -22.69 -6.60 -14.85
N ARG A 804 -23.99 -6.77 -15.10
CA ARG A 804 -24.50 -7.81 -16.01
C ARG A 804 -24.41 -7.27 -17.43
N ASP A 805 -23.20 -7.15 -17.97
CA ASP A 805 -22.88 -6.63 -19.30
C ASP A 805 -23.72 -7.20 -20.45
N LYS A 806 -24.09 -8.49 -20.36
CA LYS A 806 -24.95 -9.16 -21.35
C LYS A 806 -26.46 -8.91 -21.14
N HIS A 807 -26.85 -8.16 -20.12
CA HIS A 807 -28.25 -7.83 -19.87
C HIS A 807 -28.80 -6.93 -20.98
N PRO A 808 -30.04 -7.14 -21.46
CA PRO A 808 -30.63 -6.31 -22.54
C PRO A 808 -30.66 -4.80 -22.23
N ALA A 809 -30.69 -4.42 -20.95
CA ALA A 809 -30.55 -3.04 -20.47
C ALA A 809 -29.28 -2.31 -20.97
N PHE A 810 -28.20 -3.04 -21.28
CA PHE A 810 -26.94 -2.48 -21.79
C PHE A 810 -26.73 -2.69 -23.30
N LYS A 811 -27.75 -3.19 -24.03
CA LYS A 811 -27.65 -3.46 -25.47
C LYS A 811 -27.23 -2.26 -26.31
N GLU A 812 -27.57 -1.04 -25.88
CA GLU A 812 -27.14 0.21 -26.50
C GLU A 812 -26.19 1.03 -25.62
N PHE A 813 -25.63 0.44 -24.57
CA PHE A 813 -24.66 1.06 -23.70
C PHE A 813 -23.45 0.12 -23.54
N PRO A 814 -22.44 0.22 -24.42
CA PRO A 814 -21.32 -0.72 -24.42
C PRO A 814 -20.53 -0.65 -23.11
N THR A 815 -20.53 -1.76 -22.38
CA THR A 815 -19.86 -1.90 -21.09
C THR A 815 -19.32 -3.32 -20.93
N ASP A 816 -18.32 -3.47 -20.07
CA ASP A 816 -17.85 -4.77 -19.59
C ASP A 816 -18.64 -5.19 -18.33
N ALA A 817 -18.33 -6.37 -17.80
CA ALA A 817 -18.88 -6.87 -16.53
C ALA A 817 -18.44 -6.06 -15.28
N TYR A 818 -17.73 -4.95 -15.48
CA TYR A 818 -17.22 -4.04 -14.46
C TYR A 818 -17.18 -2.58 -14.94
N SER A 819 -17.07 -1.64 -14.01
CA SER A 819 -16.93 -0.22 -14.33
C SER A 819 -15.58 0.13 -14.94
N ASN A 820 -15.58 1.03 -15.92
CA ASN A 820 -14.40 1.59 -16.59
C ASN A 820 -14.58 3.12 -16.77
N TRP A 821 -13.65 3.81 -17.45
CA TRP A 821 -13.61 5.30 -17.47
C TRP A 821 -14.89 5.98 -17.95
N GLN A 822 -15.71 5.35 -18.81
CA GLN A 822 -17.00 5.90 -19.21
C GLN A 822 -17.96 6.08 -18.03
N TRP A 823 -17.93 5.16 -17.07
CA TRP A 823 -18.82 5.23 -15.91
C TRP A 823 -18.48 6.40 -15.00
N GLN A 824 -17.21 6.81 -14.90
CA GLN A 824 -16.78 7.87 -13.97
C GLN A 824 -17.61 9.15 -14.09
N ALA A 825 -18.02 9.52 -15.31
CA ALA A 825 -18.76 10.75 -15.58
C ALA A 825 -20.14 10.81 -14.90
N ILE A 826 -20.73 9.68 -14.53
CA ILE A 826 -22.08 9.59 -13.93
C ILE A 826 -22.06 9.18 -12.45
N TYR A 827 -20.88 9.09 -11.82
CA TYR A 827 -20.75 8.76 -10.40
C TYR A 827 -21.04 9.91 -9.44
N LYS A 828 -21.09 11.16 -9.93
CA LYS A 828 -21.33 12.33 -9.07
C LYS A 828 -22.71 12.21 -8.40
N GLY A 829 -22.72 11.97 -7.10
CA GLY A 829 -23.94 11.79 -6.30
C GLY A 829 -24.62 10.43 -6.47
N ALA A 830 -24.02 9.50 -7.23
CA ALA A 830 -24.63 8.21 -7.53
C ALA A 830 -24.91 7.38 -6.26
N LYS A 831 -25.95 6.55 -6.32
CA LYS A 831 -26.48 5.79 -5.18
C LYS A 831 -26.44 4.29 -5.41
N GLY A 832 -26.17 3.56 -4.33
CA GLY A 832 -26.41 2.12 -4.21
C GLY A 832 -27.40 1.84 -3.10
N PHE A 833 -28.52 1.18 -3.40
CA PHE A 833 -29.59 0.90 -2.45
C PHE A 833 -29.39 -0.42 -1.73
N TYR A 834 -29.64 -0.44 -0.42
CA TYR A 834 -29.53 -1.66 0.39
C TYR A 834 -30.64 -2.65 0.06
N ILE A 835 -30.26 -3.83 -0.41
CA ILE A 835 -31.17 -4.94 -0.75
C ILE A 835 -30.77 -6.24 -0.04
N ASN A 836 -30.14 -6.15 1.14
CA ASN A 836 -29.74 -7.32 1.95
C ASN A 836 -30.92 -8.29 2.23
N ASN A 837 -32.13 -7.75 2.32
CA ASN A 837 -33.34 -8.53 2.55
C ASN A 837 -33.82 -9.30 1.31
N PHE A 838 -33.37 -8.95 0.10
CA PHE A 838 -33.80 -9.64 -1.12
C PHE A 838 -33.23 -11.08 -1.18
N PRO A 839 -33.84 -12.00 -1.94
CA PRO A 839 -33.33 -13.37 -2.09
C PRO A 839 -31.91 -13.42 -2.65
N ALA A 840 -31.18 -14.50 -2.35
CA ALA A 840 -29.84 -14.72 -2.88
C ALA A 840 -29.84 -14.79 -4.42
N VAL A 841 -30.87 -15.40 -5.01
CA VAL A 841 -31.04 -15.57 -6.46
C VAL A 841 -31.26 -14.25 -7.21
N TYR A 842 -31.75 -13.21 -6.53
CA TYR A 842 -31.98 -11.92 -7.16
C TYR A 842 -30.65 -11.19 -7.39
N ARG A 843 -30.37 -10.84 -8.65
CA ARG A 843 -29.13 -10.19 -9.09
C ARG A 843 -29.43 -8.83 -9.75
N PRO A 844 -28.98 -7.70 -9.18
CA PRO A 844 -29.08 -6.40 -9.82
C PRO A 844 -28.42 -6.41 -11.21
N ILE A 845 -28.88 -5.51 -12.09
CA ILE A 845 -28.28 -5.26 -13.40
C ILE A 845 -26.91 -4.58 -13.22
N ALA A 846 -26.83 -3.62 -12.29
CA ALA A 846 -25.59 -3.01 -11.80
C ALA A 846 -25.56 -3.07 -10.27
N GLN A 847 -24.56 -3.76 -9.72
CA GLN A 847 -24.40 -4.00 -8.30
C GLN A 847 -23.07 -3.40 -7.80
N PRO A 848 -23.10 -2.29 -7.03
CA PRO A 848 -21.92 -1.83 -6.33
C PRO A 848 -21.40 -2.90 -5.37
N ILE A 849 -20.09 -3.02 -5.29
CA ILE A 849 -19.40 -3.94 -4.39
C ILE A 849 -19.05 -3.15 -3.14
N ASP A 850 -19.74 -3.46 -2.04
CA ASP A 850 -19.44 -2.90 -0.73
C ASP A 850 -18.12 -3.44 -0.19
N ASP A 851 -17.50 -2.67 0.71
CA ASP A 851 -16.34 -3.09 1.48
C ASP A 851 -16.57 -4.44 2.18
N PHE A 852 -15.56 -5.31 2.17
CA PHE A 852 -15.68 -6.69 2.65
C PHE A 852 -15.80 -6.81 4.17
N HIS A 853 -15.57 -5.74 4.95
CA HIS A 853 -15.86 -5.73 6.39
C HIS A 853 -17.36 -5.53 6.65
N ARG A 854 -18.08 -4.86 5.74
CA ARG A 854 -19.52 -4.57 5.83
C ARG A 854 -20.36 -5.59 5.06
N ASN A 855 -19.92 -5.91 3.84
CA ASN A 855 -20.55 -6.86 2.92
C ASN A 855 -22.05 -6.59 2.68
N ASN A 856 -22.48 -5.33 2.56
CA ASN A 856 -23.88 -5.06 2.23
C ASN A 856 -24.19 -5.42 0.77
N LYS A 857 -25.41 -5.92 0.54
CA LYS A 857 -25.90 -6.21 -0.81
C LYS A 857 -26.49 -4.93 -1.37
N LEU A 858 -25.79 -4.29 -2.31
CA LEU A 858 -26.20 -3.03 -2.93
C LEU A 858 -26.78 -3.24 -4.34
N ALA A 859 -27.60 -2.29 -4.80
CA ALA A 859 -28.08 -2.24 -6.18
C ALA A 859 -28.15 -0.79 -6.69
N SER A 860 -27.60 -0.53 -7.86
CA SER A 860 -27.67 0.78 -8.53
C SER A 860 -28.46 0.75 -9.81
N ILE A 861 -28.52 -0.37 -10.54
CA ILE A 861 -29.50 -0.55 -11.62
C ILE A 861 -30.19 -1.88 -11.39
N PHE A 862 -31.52 -1.88 -11.26
CA PHE A 862 -32.29 -3.07 -10.95
C PHE A 862 -33.77 -2.89 -11.27
N GLU A 863 -34.47 -4.01 -11.43
CA GLU A 863 -35.84 -4.06 -11.94
C GLU A 863 -36.77 -4.87 -11.04
N LEU A 864 -38.00 -4.41 -10.90
CA LEU A 864 -38.96 -4.94 -9.94
C LEU A 864 -40.35 -4.99 -10.54
N LYS A 865 -41.11 -6.01 -10.15
CA LYS A 865 -42.56 -6.03 -10.34
C LYS A 865 -43.23 -5.26 -9.20
N VAL A 866 -44.11 -4.31 -9.53
CA VAL A 866 -44.81 -3.50 -8.52
C VAL A 866 -46.29 -3.40 -8.89
N GLY A 867 -47.15 -4.03 -8.08
CA GLY A 867 -48.57 -4.14 -8.39
C GLY A 867 -48.78 -4.90 -9.70
N LYS A 868 -49.44 -4.27 -10.67
CA LYS A 868 -49.63 -4.81 -12.03
C LYS A 868 -48.53 -4.38 -13.01
N GLY A 869 -47.69 -3.42 -12.62
CA GLY A 869 -46.72 -2.75 -13.48
C GLY A 869 -45.28 -3.18 -13.20
N LYS A 870 -44.35 -2.49 -13.88
CA LYS A 870 -42.93 -2.82 -13.90
C LYS A 870 -42.08 -1.56 -13.64
N LEU A 871 -41.16 -1.65 -12.69
CA LEU A 871 -40.29 -0.56 -12.25
C LEU A 871 -38.83 -0.89 -12.61
N LEU A 872 -38.16 0.03 -13.30
CA LEU A 872 -36.70 0.01 -13.48
C LEU A 872 -36.11 1.19 -12.71
N VAL A 873 -35.12 0.93 -11.87
CA VAL A 873 -34.48 1.93 -11.01
C VAL A 873 -33.04 2.13 -11.46
N THR A 874 -32.59 3.38 -11.53
CA THR A 874 -31.17 3.75 -11.65
C THR A 874 -30.76 4.69 -10.52
N GLY A 875 -29.67 4.37 -9.82
CA GLY A 875 -29.01 5.24 -8.85
C GLY A 875 -27.98 6.17 -9.49
N PHE A 876 -27.79 6.10 -10.81
CA PHE A 876 -26.97 7.04 -11.57
C PHE A 876 -27.85 8.15 -12.15
N ASN A 877 -27.37 9.39 -12.10
CA ASN A 877 -28.07 10.53 -12.71
C ASN A 877 -28.09 10.37 -14.23
N ILE A 878 -29.30 10.22 -14.78
CA ILE A 878 -29.56 10.09 -16.21
C ILE A 878 -30.27 11.32 -16.79
N GLN A 879 -30.44 12.39 -16.00
CA GLN A 879 -31.07 13.64 -16.42
C GLN A 879 -30.07 14.68 -16.97
N ASP A 880 -28.76 14.47 -16.81
CA ASP A 880 -27.77 15.40 -17.34
C ASP A 880 -27.69 15.31 -18.88
N GLU A 881 -28.35 16.26 -19.55
CA GLU A 881 -28.37 16.39 -21.01
C GLU A 881 -27.05 16.85 -21.62
N LYS A 882 -26.09 17.35 -20.82
CA LYS A 882 -24.77 17.73 -21.33
C LYS A 882 -23.80 16.55 -21.32
N ASN A 883 -24.10 15.52 -20.52
CA ASN A 883 -23.26 14.36 -20.36
C ASN A 883 -23.66 13.24 -21.34
N PRO A 884 -22.81 12.92 -22.34
CA PRO A 884 -23.14 11.90 -23.33
C PRO A 884 -23.30 10.49 -22.73
N VAL A 885 -22.64 10.19 -21.61
CA VAL A 885 -22.80 8.90 -20.91
C VAL A 885 -24.20 8.79 -20.31
N SER A 886 -24.66 9.84 -19.65
CA SER A 886 -26.02 9.95 -19.08
C SER A 886 -27.09 9.76 -20.16
N GLN A 887 -26.97 10.49 -21.28
CA GLN A 887 -27.89 10.39 -22.41
C GLN A 887 -27.92 8.98 -23.03
N GLN A 888 -26.74 8.38 -23.26
CA GLN A 888 -26.66 7.04 -23.85
C GLN A 888 -27.22 5.97 -22.91
N LEU A 889 -26.95 6.06 -21.62
CA LEU A 889 -27.49 5.13 -20.62
C LEU A 889 -29.03 5.24 -20.57
N LYS A 890 -29.57 6.47 -20.50
CA LYS A 890 -31.01 6.72 -20.50
C LYS A 890 -31.70 6.09 -21.72
N ALA A 891 -31.15 6.31 -22.92
CA ALA A 891 -31.67 5.75 -24.16
C ALA A 891 -31.69 4.21 -24.13
N SER A 892 -30.59 3.58 -23.69
CA SER A 892 -30.49 2.12 -23.58
C SER A 892 -31.51 1.54 -22.60
N LEU A 893 -31.70 2.17 -21.43
CA LEU A 893 -32.67 1.73 -20.43
C LEU A 893 -34.11 1.86 -20.93
N GLN A 894 -34.48 2.99 -21.55
CA GLN A 894 -35.83 3.17 -22.09
C GLN A 894 -36.15 2.17 -23.21
N LYS A 895 -35.18 1.92 -24.11
CA LYS A 895 -35.36 0.94 -25.19
C LYS A 895 -35.55 -0.48 -24.66
N TYR A 896 -34.77 -0.85 -23.64
CA TYR A 896 -34.96 -2.11 -22.94
C TYR A 896 -36.37 -2.22 -22.36
N MET A 897 -36.85 -1.18 -21.68
CA MET A 897 -38.18 -1.19 -21.06
C MET A 897 -39.32 -1.33 -22.07
N VAL A 898 -39.19 -0.83 -23.30
CA VAL A 898 -40.21 -1.01 -24.34
C VAL A 898 -40.22 -2.44 -24.90
N SER A 899 -39.09 -3.14 -24.87
CA SER A 899 -38.98 -4.51 -25.37
C SER A 899 -39.68 -5.57 -24.51
N ASP A 900 -39.92 -6.74 -25.09
CA ASP A 900 -40.46 -7.92 -24.40
C ASP A 900 -39.48 -8.50 -23.36
N ASP A 901 -38.18 -8.17 -23.45
CA ASP A 901 -37.16 -8.62 -22.50
C ASP A 901 -37.34 -8.00 -21.10
N PHE A 902 -38.06 -6.86 -20.99
CA PHE A 902 -38.34 -6.22 -19.71
C PHE A 902 -39.50 -6.90 -18.99
N ASP A 903 -39.19 -7.99 -18.29
CA ASP A 903 -40.15 -8.81 -17.54
C ASP A 903 -39.67 -9.14 -16.12
N PRO A 904 -39.61 -8.14 -15.21
CA PRO A 904 -39.20 -8.40 -13.84
C PRO A 904 -40.21 -9.30 -13.12
N ASP A 905 -39.71 -10.33 -12.43
CA ASP A 905 -40.51 -11.33 -11.72
C ASP A 905 -40.58 -11.06 -10.21
N TYR A 906 -39.53 -10.48 -9.64
CA TYR A 906 -39.40 -10.25 -8.21
C TYR A 906 -40.25 -9.05 -7.76
N GLN A 907 -41.13 -9.31 -6.80
CA GLN A 907 -42.06 -8.32 -6.25
C GLN A 907 -41.75 -8.05 -4.77
N PRO A 908 -41.09 -6.93 -4.44
CA PRO A 908 -40.88 -6.53 -3.05
C PRO A 908 -42.14 -5.88 -2.45
N ASN A 909 -42.16 -5.76 -1.12
CA ASN A 909 -43.21 -5.03 -0.41
C ASN A 909 -43.18 -3.53 -0.77
N LEU A 910 -44.34 -2.96 -1.10
CA LEU A 910 -44.47 -1.57 -1.57
C LEU A 910 -44.02 -0.55 -0.50
N ASP A 911 -44.36 -0.75 0.78
CA ASP A 911 -43.93 0.16 1.85
C ASP A 911 -42.42 0.16 2.04
N SER A 912 -41.76 -0.95 1.74
CA SER A 912 -40.30 -1.03 1.74
C SER A 912 -39.71 -0.18 0.60
N LEU A 913 -40.36 -0.13 -0.56
CA LEU A 913 -39.94 0.75 -1.67
C LEU A 913 -40.16 2.23 -1.34
N ARG A 914 -41.29 2.58 -0.72
CA ARG A 914 -41.55 3.96 -0.26
C ARG A 914 -40.46 4.46 0.71
N LYS A 915 -40.03 3.60 1.64
CA LYS A 915 -38.94 3.90 2.57
C LYS A 915 -37.58 3.98 1.86
N MET A 916 -37.34 3.09 0.90
CA MET A 916 -36.08 3.02 0.15
C MET A 916 -35.88 4.24 -0.75
N PHE A 917 -36.92 4.68 -1.45
CA PHE A 917 -36.88 5.77 -2.43
C PHE A 917 -37.46 7.06 -1.88
N VAL A 918 -37.30 7.29 -0.57
CA VAL A 918 -37.68 8.56 0.03
C VAL A 918 -36.85 9.67 -0.59
N PHE A 919 -37.51 10.73 -1.07
CA PHE A 919 -36.83 11.96 -1.41
C PHE A 919 -36.59 12.72 -0.12
N VAL A 920 -35.32 12.83 0.28
CA VAL A 920 -34.94 13.72 1.37
C VAL A 920 -34.72 15.08 0.72
N GLU A 921 -35.61 16.03 0.99
CA GLU A 921 -35.47 17.37 0.41
C GLU A 921 -34.09 17.94 0.78
N PRO A 922 -33.23 18.26 -0.20
CA PRO A 922 -32.02 19.01 0.09
C PRO A 922 -32.46 20.37 0.65
N LEU A 923 -31.86 20.79 1.77
CA LEU A 923 -32.09 22.11 2.35
C LEU A 923 -31.84 23.19 1.30
N LYS A 924 -32.90 23.73 0.70
CA LYS A 924 -32.83 24.83 -0.28
C LYS A 924 -32.87 26.17 0.45
N SER A 925 -31.76 26.89 0.45
CA SER A 925 -31.70 28.28 0.92
C SER A 925 -31.93 29.25 -0.24
N VAL A 926 -33.04 29.99 -0.20
CA VAL A 926 -33.17 31.34 -0.79
C VAL A 926 -34.07 32.13 0.15
N VAL A 927 -33.64 33.31 0.62
CA VAL A 927 -34.48 34.19 1.47
C VAL A 927 -34.76 35.53 0.77
N PRO A 928 -36.03 35.76 0.37
CA PRO A 928 -36.53 37.05 -0.16
C PRO A 928 -37.71 37.65 0.66
N LYS A 929 -37.81 38.99 0.74
CA LYS A 929 -38.91 39.94 1.13
C LYS A 929 -40.06 39.56 2.12
N VAL A 930 -40.18 38.33 2.60
CA VAL A 930 -41.34 37.73 3.27
C VAL A 930 -41.41 37.99 4.78
N PHE A 931 -40.35 38.50 5.42
CA PHE A 931 -40.35 38.68 6.88
C PHE A 931 -41.19 39.86 7.41
N LYS A 932 -41.90 40.59 6.53
CA LYS A 932 -42.79 41.71 6.90
C LYS A 932 -43.92 41.30 7.86
N ASN A 933 -44.29 40.02 7.90
CA ASN A 933 -45.32 39.46 8.77
C ASN A 933 -44.78 38.41 9.76
N SER A 934 -43.47 38.44 10.06
CA SER A 934 -42.89 37.53 11.06
C SER A 934 -43.42 37.84 12.46
N LEU A 935 -43.58 36.80 13.29
CA LEU A 935 -43.90 36.94 14.71
C LEU A 935 -42.75 37.59 15.47
N LEU A 936 -41.53 37.24 15.06
CA LEU A 936 -40.29 37.72 15.61
C LEU A 936 -39.28 37.88 14.49
N TYR A 937 -38.75 39.09 14.30
CA TYR A 937 -37.56 39.33 13.51
C TYR A 937 -36.51 40.03 14.36
N VAL A 938 -35.27 39.54 14.29
CA VAL A 938 -34.15 40.08 15.07
C VAL A 938 -32.92 40.23 14.19
N GLU A 939 -32.31 41.41 14.24
CA GLU A 939 -30.93 41.63 13.80
C GLU A 939 -30.01 41.69 15.03
N ALA A 940 -29.20 40.65 15.16
CA ALA A 940 -28.32 40.41 16.29
C ALA A 940 -27.26 41.52 16.40
N GLY A 941 -27.15 42.13 17.59
CA GLY A 941 -26.14 43.15 17.91
C GLY A 941 -26.26 44.48 17.18
N LYS A 942 -27.31 44.68 16.37
CA LYS A 942 -27.44 45.84 15.48
C LYS A 942 -27.40 47.18 16.22
N LYS A 943 -27.97 47.25 17.43
CA LYS A 943 -28.02 48.43 18.29
C LYS A 943 -26.82 48.55 19.25
N SER A 944 -25.89 47.59 19.26
CA SER A 944 -24.67 47.68 20.06
C SER A 944 -23.90 48.97 19.71
N GLN A 945 -23.46 49.69 20.75
CA GLN A 945 -22.60 50.87 20.65
C GLN A 945 -21.11 50.50 20.76
N ALA A 946 -20.80 49.27 21.18
CA ALA A 946 -19.44 48.74 21.20
C ALA A 946 -19.12 48.14 19.82
N THR A 947 -18.10 48.68 19.18
CA THR A 947 -17.51 48.12 17.95
C THR A 947 -16.19 47.41 18.25
N ASP A 948 -15.87 46.38 17.46
CA ASP A 948 -14.60 45.64 17.49
C ASP A 948 -14.26 44.97 18.84
N ARG A 949 -15.28 44.71 19.67
CA ARG A 949 -15.18 43.94 20.91
C ARG A 949 -16.49 43.23 21.24
N ASN A 950 -16.41 42.13 21.98
CA ASN A 950 -17.59 41.44 22.49
C ASN A 950 -18.23 42.19 23.66
N VAL A 951 -19.56 42.16 23.69
CA VAL A 951 -20.36 42.50 24.86
C VAL A 951 -21.29 41.36 25.21
N ASP A 952 -21.73 41.30 26.46
CA ASP A 952 -22.72 40.31 26.89
C ASP A 952 -24.05 40.55 26.17
N TRP A 953 -24.76 39.46 25.87
CA TRP A 953 -26.06 39.57 25.22
C TRP A 953 -27.09 40.17 26.19
N SER A 954 -27.84 41.15 25.68
CA SER A 954 -29.10 41.62 26.24
C SER A 954 -30.02 42.03 25.11
N SER A 955 -31.33 41.93 25.29
CA SER A 955 -32.28 42.25 24.21
C SER A 955 -32.19 43.70 23.71
N VAL A 956 -31.58 44.62 24.47
CA VAL A 956 -31.41 46.03 24.09
C VAL A 956 -30.29 46.27 23.07
N VAL A 957 -29.32 45.35 22.93
CA VAL A 957 -28.25 45.47 21.92
C VAL A 957 -28.67 44.96 20.54
N ASP A 958 -29.80 44.26 20.46
CA ASP A 958 -30.38 43.79 19.21
C ASP A 958 -31.36 44.83 18.63
N LEU A 959 -31.55 44.81 17.31
CA LEU A 959 -32.73 45.40 16.71
C LEU A 959 -33.77 44.29 16.59
N ASN A 960 -34.87 44.41 17.31
CA ASN A 960 -36.00 43.50 17.16
C ASN A 960 -37.24 44.27 16.68
N GLU A 961 -38.01 43.62 15.81
CA GLU A 961 -39.34 44.03 15.37
C GLU A 961 -40.25 42.83 15.66
N ALA A 962 -40.88 42.84 16.83
CA ALA A 962 -41.77 41.77 17.26
C ALA A 962 -43.24 42.20 17.12
N ASN A 963 -44.10 41.29 16.64
CA ASN A 963 -45.51 41.36 16.95
C ASN A 963 -45.69 40.86 18.40
N LYS A 964 -46.62 41.41 19.20
CA LYS A 964 -46.65 41.36 20.69
C LYS A 964 -46.71 39.96 21.36
N SER A 965 -46.60 38.86 20.61
CA SER A 965 -46.88 37.49 21.05
C SER A 965 -45.63 36.60 21.22
N ALA A 966 -44.43 37.03 20.82
CA ALA A 966 -43.21 36.23 20.93
C ALA A 966 -42.03 37.01 21.57
N THR A 967 -41.24 36.34 22.39
CA THR A 967 -40.00 36.90 22.98
C THR A 967 -38.84 35.93 22.82
N TYR A 968 -37.61 36.37 23.07
CA TYR A 968 -36.42 35.52 22.92
C TYR A 968 -35.33 35.87 23.92
N SER A 969 -34.47 34.89 24.19
CA SER A 969 -33.23 35.04 24.93
C SER A 969 -32.10 34.30 24.24
N VAL A 970 -30.88 34.84 24.34
CA VAL A 970 -29.69 34.24 23.72
C VAL A 970 -28.61 34.06 24.76
N LYS A 971 -28.06 32.84 24.81
CA LYS A 971 -26.80 32.54 25.48
C LYS A 971 -25.75 32.38 24.40
N ALA A 972 -24.80 33.29 24.34
CA ALA A 972 -23.67 33.26 23.43
C ALA A 972 -22.41 33.76 24.16
N GLU A 973 -21.23 33.46 23.64
CA GLU A 973 -19.96 33.93 24.20
C GLU A 973 -19.77 35.45 24.02
N GLY A 974 -20.46 36.05 23.05
CA GLY A 974 -20.56 37.49 22.95
C GLY A 974 -21.47 37.95 21.82
N VAL A 975 -21.82 39.22 21.88
CA VAL A 975 -22.42 39.96 20.76
C VAL A 975 -21.33 40.82 20.15
N TRP A 976 -21.08 40.62 18.86
CA TRP A 976 -20.05 41.32 18.09
C TRP A 976 -20.68 42.31 17.13
N LYS A 977 -20.03 43.46 16.93
CA LYS A 977 -20.36 44.43 15.88
C LYS A 977 -19.07 45.09 15.39
N ASP A 978 -18.93 45.22 14.08
CA ASP A 978 -17.89 46.00 13.41
C ASP A 978 -18.51 46.81 12.25
N GLU A 979 -17.66 47.39 11.41
CA GLU A 979 -18.10 48.18 10.25
C GLU A 979 -18.82 47.34 9.18
N VAL A 980 -18.65 46.01 9.19
CA VAL A 980 -19.14 45.08 8.15
C VAL A 980 -20.36 44.28 8.63
N SER A 981 -20.40 43.86 9.89
CA SER A 981 -21.42 42.94 10.41
C SER A 981 -21.70 43.11 11.90
N SER A 982 -22.89 42.69 12.32
CA SER A 982 -23.22 42.41 13.73
C SER A 982 -23.81 41.01 13.88
N ALA A 983 -23.46 40.30 14.96
CA ALA A 983 -23.91 38.92 15.20
C ALA A 983 -23.81 38.52 16.68
N TRP A 984 -24.61 37.54 17.07
CA TRP A 984 -24.30 36.69 18.22
C TRP A 984 -23.19 35.72 17.81
N GLN A 985 -22.21 35.52 18.66
CA GLN A 985 -21.07 34.67 18.34
C GLN A 985 -20.61 33.80 19.51
N GLY A 986 -20.06 32.64 19.18
CA GLY A 986 -19.43 31.74 20.14
C GLY A 986 -19.20 30.35 19.57
N LYS A 987 -18.48 29.50 20.31
CA LYS A 987 -18.37 28.08 19.98
C LYS A 987 -19.63 27.32 20.35
N GLN A 988 -20.31 27.74 21.40
CA GLN A 988 -21.61 27.22 21.83
C GLN A 988 -22.59 28.38 21.93
N MET A 989 -23.75 28.24 21.32
CA MET A 989 -24.84 29.21 21.43
C MET A 989 -26.17 28.51 21.63
N GLU A 990 -27.04 29.12 22.43
CA GLU A 990 -28.42 28.69 22.62
C GLU A 990 -29.34 29.89 22.41
N VAL A 991 -30.29 29.78 21.48
CA VAL A 991 -31.37 30.74 21.28
C VAL A 991 -32.65 30.09 21.78
N THR A 992 -33.26 30.68 22.80
CA THR A 992 -34.54 30.25 23.37
C THR A 992 -35.60 31.27 23.01
N MET A 993 -36.67 30.86 22.33
CA MET A 993 -37.80 31.69 21.94
C MET A 993 -39.05 31.26 22.71
N HIS A 994 -39.80 32.22 23.25
CA HIS A 994 -41.11 31.99 23.83
C HIS A 994 -42.18 32.35 22.80
N VAL A 995 -43.06 31.39 22.52
CA VAL A 995 -44.02 31.45 21.41
C VAL A 995 -45.42 30.98 21.87
N PRO A 996 -46.49 31.30 21.14
CA PRO A 996 -47.81 30.70 21.36
C PRO A 996 -47.75 29.16 21.37
N GLN A 997 -48.46 28.54 22.32
CA GLN A 997 -48.49 27.10 22.46
C GLN A 997 -49.17 26.42 21.26
N GLY A 998 -48.53 25.37 20.74
CA GLY A 998 -49.07 24.59 19.62
C GLY A 998 -49.05 25.32 18.27
N MET A 999 -48.20 26.35 18.14
CA MET A 999 -47.88 27.02 16.89
C MET A 999 -47.23 26.08 15.89
N ILE A 1000 -47.67 26.16 14.64
CA ILE A 1000 -46.95 25.64 13.48
C ILE A 1000 -46.32 26.83 12.76
N GLY A 1001 -45.10 26.65 12.29
CA GLY A 1001 -44.40 27.76 11.67
C GLY A 1001 -43.06 27.39 11.09
N THR A 1002 -42.31 28.42 10.75
CA THR A 1002 -40.95 28.27 10.26
C THR A 1002 -40.02 29.22 11.01
N PHE A 1003 -38.93 28.67 11.52
CA PHE A 1003 -37.82 29.41 12.10
C PHE A 1003 -36.64 29.52 11.13
N TYR A 1004 -36.26 30.74 10.80
CA TYR A 1004 -35.15 31.07 9.91
C TYR A 1004 -33.97 31.62 10.73
N VAL A 1005 -32.76 31.10 10.46
CA VAL A 1005 -31.53 31.53 11.13
C VAL A 1005 -30.49 31.89 10.09
N PHE A 1006 -29.95 33.11 10.15
CA PHE A 1006 -28.91 33.59 9.25
C PHE A 1006 -27.54 33.47 9.90
N PHE A 1007 -26.73 32.57 9.35
CA PHE A 1007 -25.34 32.39 9.72
C PHE A 1007 -24.45 33.24 8.81
N HIS A 1008 -23.50 33.94 9.40
CA HIS A 1008 -22.63 34.85 8.66
C HIS A 1008 -21.16 34.42 8.80
N ASP A 1009 -20.43 34.40 7.68
CA ASP A 1009 -19.00 34.15 7.66
C ASP A 1009 -18.27 35.26 6.89
N TRP A 1010 -18.56 36.52 7.23
CA TRP A 1010 -18.14 37.71 6.45
C TRP A 1010 -16.63 37.80 6.21
N ASN A 1011 -15.81 37.30 7.13
CA ASN A 1011 -14.35 37.22 7.00
C ASN A 1011 -13.84 35.85 6.51
N ASN A 1012 -14.75 35.00 6.01
CA ASN A 1012 -14.50 33.73 5.31
C ASN A 1012 -13.58 32.77 6.08
N LEU A 1013 -13.82 32.62 7.38
CA LEU A 1013 -13.05 31.74 8.26
C LEU A 1013 -13.49 30.27 8.18
N GLY A 1014 -14.36 29.95 7.22
CA GLY A 1014 -14.80 28.60 6.91
C GLY A 1014 -15.69 28.02 8.01
N ARG A 1015 -16.59 28.86 8.54
CA ARG A 1015 -17.45 28.51 9.67
C ARG A 1015 -18.40 27.38 9.31
N GLN A 1016 -18.42 26.36 10.15
CA GLN A 1016 -19.35 25.23 10.07
C GLN A 1016 -19.82 24.93 11.48
N ALA A 1017 -21.05 24.44 11.62
CA ALA A 1017 -21.63 24.17 12.92
C ALA A 1017 -22.58 22.98 12.88
N ASP A 1018 -22.65 22.25 13.98
CA ASP A 1018 -23.79 21.40 14.29
C ASP A 1018 -24.89 22.28 14.86
N ILE A 1019 -26.10 22.01 14.41
CA ILE A 1019 -27.29 22.72 14.82
C ILE A 1019 -28.27 21.68 15.34
N GLU A 1020 -28.78 21.89 16.54
CA GLU A 1020 -29.88 21.11 17.10
C GLU A 1020 -31.07 22.05 17.29
N PHE A 1021 -32.20 21.74 16.65
CA PHE A 1021 -33.43 22.49 16.85
C PHE A 1021 -34.51 21.53 17.33
N GLU A 1022 -35.00 21.74 18.55
CA GLU A 1022 -35.95 20.84 19.21
C GLU A 1022 -35.54 19.36 19.14
N GLY A 1023 -34.26 19.08 19.45
CA GLY A 1023 -33.69 17.74 19.44
C GLY A 1023 -33.41 17.15 18.06
N ARG A 1024 -33.74 17.85 16.96
CA ARG A 1024 -33.43 17.42 15.59
C ARG A 1024 -32.07 17.96 15.15
N PRO A 1025 -31.14 17.10 14.71
CA PRO A 1025 -29.82 17.52 14.27
C PRO A 1025 -29.81 18.00 12.82
N TYR A 1026 -29.05 19.04 12.56
CA TYR A 1026 -28.75 19.64 11.26
C TYR A 1026 -27.27 20.04 11.21
N THR A 1027 -26.73 20.25 10.02
CA THR A 1027 -25.35 20.70 9.85
C THR A 1027 -25.31 21.95 8.99
N LEU A 1028 -24.69 23.01 9.50
CA LEU A 1028 -24.26 24.18 8.74
C LEU A 1028 -22.95 23.85 8.05
N GLY A 1029 -23.02 23.61 6.75
CA GLY A 1029 -21.86 23.45 5.89
C GLY A 1029 -21.08 24.75 5.70
N ARG A 1030 -20.03 24.68 4.88
CA ARG A 1030 -19.28 25.88 4.50
C ARG A 1030 -20.20 26.82 3.72
N HIS A 1031 -20.28 28.06 4.17
CA HIS A 1031 -20.94 29.17 3.48
C HIS A 1031 -19.90 30.26 3.18
N ASP A 1032 -20.22 31.14 2.25
CA ASP A 1032 -19.32 32.24 1.88
C ASP A 1032 -19.57 33.48 2.73
N LYS A 1033 -18.84 34.55 2.40
CA LYS A 1033 -18.89 35.83 3.11
C LYS A 1033 -20.26 36.51 3.08
N ASP A 1034 -21.13 36.15 2.14
CA ASP A 1034 -22.44 36.78 2.01
C ASP A 1034 -23.47 36.14 2.96
N GLY A 1035 -23.05 35.09 3.69
CA GLY A 1035 -23.85 34.41 4.71
C GLY A 1035 -24.86 33.42 4.15
N GLN A 1036 -25.47 32.63 5.03
CA GLN A 1036 -26.44 31.61 4.66
C GLN A 1036 -27.63 31.60 5.63
N TRP A 1037 -28.84 31.64 5.08
CA TRP A 1037 -30.05 31.36 5.83
C TRP A 1037 -30.31 29.86 5.89
N ILE A 1038 -30.65 29.38 7.09
CA ILE A 1038 -31.16 28.04 7.34
C ILE A 1038 -32.63 28.16 7.71
N LYS A 1039 -33.45 27.28 7.12
CA LYS A 1039 -34.88 27.13 7.40
C LYS A 1039 -35.09 25.90 8.29
N LEU A 1040 -35.77 26.09 9.41
CA LEU A 1040 -36.11 25.05 10.38
C LEU A 1040 -37.62 25.04 10.56
N HIS A 1041 -38.26 23.88 10.39
CA HIS A 1041 -39.71 23.76 10.54
C HIS A 1041 -40.09 23.66 12.01
N VAL A 1042 -41.05 24.46 12.44
CA VAL A 1042 -41.69 24.38 13.77
C VAL A 1042 -42.95 23.55 13.61
N MET A 1043 -42.92 22.32 14.14
CA MET A 1043 -44.09 21.46 14.20
C MET A 1043 -44.94 21.84 15.41
N ARG A 1044 -46.21 21.43 15.41
CA ARG A 1044 -47.11 21.70 16.53
C ARG A 1044 -46.56 21.15 17.85
N GLU A 1045 -45.89 19.99 17.80
CA GLU A 1045 -45.33 19.32 18.96
C GLU A 1045 -44.14 20.07 19.55
N ASP A 1046 -43.36 20.75 18.70
CA ASP A 1046 -42.18 21.52 19.08
C ASP A 1046 -42.52 22.72 19.97
N SER A 1047 -43.69 23.33 19.77
CA SER A 1047 -44.12 24.56 20.46
C SER A 1047 -45.18 24.33 21.53
N ASN A 1048 -45.56 23.08 21.82
CA ASN A 1048 -46.62 22.75 22.78
C ASN A 1048 -46.34 23.25 24.21
N ASP A 1049 -45.07 23.31 24.61
CA ASP A 1049 -44.65 23.86 25.90
C ASP A 1049 -44.49 25.39 25.88
N GLY A 1050 -44.70 26.02 24.72
CA GLY A 1050 -44.57 27.46 24.50
C GLY A 1050 -43.13 27.94 24.33
N VAL A 1051 -42.17 27.03 24.14
CA VAL A 1051 -40.74 27.35 24.05
C VAL A 1051 -40.10 26.63 22.87
N LEU A 1052 -39.26 27.34 22.11
CA LEU A 1052 -38.44 26.78 21.05
C LEU A 1052 -36.96 27.04 21.33
N LYS A 1053 -36.10 26.06 21.08
CA LYS A 1053 -34.68 26.05 21.40
C LYS A 1053 -33.86 25.64 20.20
N LEU A 1054 -32.96 26.54 19.83
CA LEU A 1054 -31.87 26.30 18.89
C LEU A 1054 -30.57 26.21 19.67
N LYS A 1055 -29.84 25.11 19.54
CA LYS A 1055 -28.46 24.99 19.99
C LYS A 1055 -27.54 24.95 18.78
N VAL A 1056 -26.42 25.63 18.89
CA VAL A 1056 -25.40 25.70 17.84
C VAL A 1056 -24.05 25.40 18.46
N SER A 1057 -23.36 24.42 17.90
CA SER A 1057 -22.02 24.00 18.29
C SER A 1057 -21.09 24.15 17.09
N THR A 1058 -20.07 24.99 17.21
CA THR A 1058 -19.11 25.21 16.11
C THR A 1058 -18.32 23.93 15.84
N LEU A 1059 -18.40 23.45 14.59
CA LEU A 1059 -17.63 22.31 14.08
C LEU A 1059 -16.28 22.75 13.52
N LYS A 1060 -16.26 23.87 12.79
CA LYS A 1060 -15.08 24.41 12.12
C LYS A 1060 -15.11 25.93 12.11
N GLY A 1061 -13.94 26.54 12.18
CA GLY A 1061 -13.79 27.99 12.34
C GLY A 1061 -13.65 28.39 13.81
N PRO A 1062 -13.30 29.65 14.10
CA PRO A 1062 -13.03 30.09 15.47
C PRO A 1062 -14.29 30.18 16.34
N ASN A 1063 -15.44 30.40 15.70
CA ASN A 1063 -16.76 30.61 16.30
C ASN A 1063 -17.83 30.41 15.21
N THR A 1064 -19.09 30.33 15.62
CA THR A 1064 -20.24 30.49 14.72
C THR A 1064 -20.84 31.87 14.94
N MET A 1065 -21.37 32.50 13.89
CA MET A 1065 -21.99 33.83 13.98
C MET A 1065 -23.42 33.78 13.45
N ILE A 1066 -24.39 34.18 14.28
CA ILE A 1066 -25.79 34.33 13.91
C ILE A 1066 -26.11 35.82 13.83
N SER A 1067 -26.34 36.32 12.62
CA SER A 1067 -26.56 37.76 12.38
C SER A 1067 -28.03 38.14 12.39
N LYS A 1068 -28.92 37.22 12.00
CA LYS A 1068 -30.36 37.47 11.92
C LYS A 1068 -31.15 36.22 12.24
N ILE A 1069 -32.34 36.39 12.82
CA ILE A 1069 -33.33 35.33 12.91
C ILE A 1069 -34.72 35.86 12.53
N ALA A 1070 -35.58 34.98 12.03
CA ALA A 1070 -36.97 35.29 11.76
C ALA A 1070 -37.86 34.08 12.10
N LEU A 1071 -38.91 34.28 12.87
CA LEU A 1071 -39.93 33.26 13.15
C LEU A 1071 -41.25 33.67 12.50
N THR A 1072 -41.82 32.80 11.68
CA THR A 1072 -43.10 33.02 11.02
C THR A 1072 -44.11 31.98 11.48
N GLU A 1073 -45.32 32.40 11.81
CA GLU A 1073 -46.46 31.50 11.96
C GLU A 1073 -46.93 31.06 10.57
N GLU A 1074 -47.25 29.78 10.41
CA GLU A 1074 -48.04 29.33 9.27
C GLU A 1074 -49.51 29.47 9.67
N VAL A 1075 -50.22 30.38 9.00
CA VAL A 1075 -51.66 30.53 9.17
C VAL A 1075 -52.32 29.42 8.35
N ASP A 1076 -53.04 28.50 9.01
CA ASP A 1076 -53.84 27.47 8.35
C ASP A 1076 -54.78 28.05 7.27
#